data_AF-A0A735RK31-F1
#
_entry.id   AF-A0A735RK31-F1
#
_cell.length_a   1.000
_cell.length_b   1.000
_cell.length_c   1.000
_cell.angle_alpha   90.00
_cell.angle_beta   90.00
_cell.angle_gamma   90.00
#
_symmetry.space_group_name_H-M   'P 1'
#
loop_
_entity.id
_entity.type
_entity.pdbx_description
1 polymer ?
#
loop_
_entity_poly.entity_id
_entity_poly.type
_entity_poly.pdbx_seq_one_letter_code
_entity_poly.pdbx_strand_id
1 'polypeptide(L)'
;MKINNIVDFPAAMTLVSLFEEQVRKTPDEVALVSDEMTLTFQELNTLANRLSEPLREHGVTAGSVVGLCMQRSAMAIATLLSILKSGAAYLPISTEAPAERRAFMLRDSQAILVVADDAQLVHFATTDVMVLSGEALAAAAQTAVDTRPAHPVTSSDVAWVLYTSGSTGQPKGVLGSHRACVVRLQAMWSHQPFIRGERCFLNTAFTTVDSFWEIFGPLCAGHALCVLNDDLLRDPSRLLPELATLKIRRICMVPSLLATWLEIYPSLSRVVPALQLWVVSGEALTVSLCERFRMAMPEAHLINQYGLTESCADITTFDTWGWTAPPDYGSHYVPVGKPFEGTSMVVVDAGQQPLPDGQAGELCIAGLSLCNGYLNRPDQEGQRFVSLNIEGENVRVLRTGDKVIRLASGDLIHLGRIDSQIKLRGYRIEPGEVENLLCDHPSVKQAAIVFDADQQRLVAFLAVREGTYDAEDALIDSLRRYAETTLLPYMRPTTYVLNDVLPTTATGKINRQALRIPDENKPPLTAYVEPQQGIELDIAQAMAEVLGLQRIGATDNFLYLGGNSLQAMKVMALLRTRVTVDIVPSLFFPDPTPRAIARALADAGASRAETELRPVQHGRYCRASFTQERLWVLDRLGGGKAAYTIVWHLQMQGEVNIPALNAALNVIVARHDSLRTRFQERDGECLQEIMPAETLSLDVESLTTGECEQRLNQLANREFDLTRGPLYRFELLQSGDRNFSLAIVLHHIV
;
A
#
# COMPACT_ATOMS: atom_id res chain seq x y z
N MET A 1 -28.61 14.90 -16.46
CA MET A 1 -27.59 13.84 -16.46
C MET A 1 -28.21 12.66 -17.18
N LYS A 2 -27.97 12.48 -18.50
CA LYS A 2 -28.49 11.30 -19.20
C LYS A 2 -27.85 10.08 -18.57
N ILE A 3 -28.63 9.35 -17.77
CA ILE A 3 -28.23 8.01 -17.34
C ILE A 3 -28.09 7.24 -18.63
N ASN A 4 -26.91 6.67 -18.86
CA ASN A 4 -26.72 5.74 -19.95
C ASN A 4 -27.54 4.51 -19.59
N ASN A 5 -28.84 4.57 -19.90
CA ASN A 5 -29.73 3.44 -19.86
C ASN A 5 -29.07 2.34 -20.66
N ILE A 6 -29.12 1.16 -20.05
CA ILE A 6 -28.65 -0.14 -20.54
C ILE A 6 -28.76 -0.15 -22.07
N VAL A 7 -27.66 0.19 -22.74
CA VAL A 7 -27.47 -0.17 -24.14
C VAL A 7 -27.47 -1.69 -24.13
N ASP A 8 -28.15 -2.32 -25.08
CA ASP A 8 -28.11 -3.79 -25.26
C ASP A 8 -26.64 -4.24 -25.29
N PHE A 9 -26.12 -4.65 -24.14
CA PHE A 9 -24.76 -5.13 -24.03
C PHE A 9 -24.73 -6.51 -24.69
N PRO A 10 -23.86 -6.76 -25.69
CA PRO A 10 -23.94 -7.99 -26.46
C PRO A 10 -23.81 -9.22 -25.56
N ALA A 11 -24.82 -10.09 -25.56
CA ALA A 11 -24.88 -11.26 -24.68
C ALA A 11 -23.65 -12.18 -24.83
N ALA A 12 -23.07 -12.26 -26.03
CA ALA A 12 -21.89 -13.07 -26.32
C ALA A 12 -20.54 -12.40 -25.95
N MET A 13 -20.54 -11.13 -25.53
CA MET A 13 -19.33 -10.42 -25.16
C MET A 13 -18.98 -10.73 -23.70
N THR A 14 -17.94 -11.56 -23.51
CA THR A 14 -17.50 -12.08 -22.23
C THR A 14 -15.98 -12.06 -22.17
N LEU A 15 -15.41 -12.25 -20.98
CA LEU A 15 -13.95 -12.41 -20.84
C LEU A 15 -13.42 -13.57 -21.69
N VAL A 16 -14.18 -14.67 -21.74
CA VAL A 16 -13.84 -15.85 -22.54
C VAL A 16 -13.83 -15.50 -24.03
N SER A 17 -14.87 -14.82 -24.53
CA SER A 17 -14.93 -14.50 -25.96
C SER A 17 -13.89 -13.46 -26.38
N LEU A 18 -13.59 -12.47 -25.53
CA LEU A 18 -12.49 -11.52 -25.79
C LEU A 18 -11.13 -12.21 -25.82
N PHE A 19 -10.84 -13.09 -24.86
CA PHE A 19 -9.60 -13.86 -24.84
C PHE A 19 -9.47 -14.75 -26.09
N GLU A 20 -10.51 -15.51 -26.44
CA GLU A 20 -10.47 -16.40 -27.61
C GLU A 20 -10.45 -15.66 -28.95
N GLU A 21 -11.04 -14.47 -29.03
CA GLU A 21 -10.85 -13.58 -30.17
C GLU A 21 -9.39 -13.15 -30.28
N GLN A 22 -8.74 -12.82 -29.16
CA GLN A 22 -7.33 -12.47 -29.16
C GLN A 22 -6.43 -13.66 -29.54
N VAL A 23 -6.72 -14.86 -29.04
CA VAL A 23 -6.01 -16.09 -29.43
C VAL A 23 -6.04 -16.30 -30.94
N ARG A 24 -7.17 -16.05 -31.60
CA ARG A 24 -7.29 -16.14 -33.06
C ARG A 24 -6.51 -15.04 -33.80
N LYS A 25 -6.36 -13.85 -33.20
CA LYS A 25 -5.63 -12.73 -33.81
C LYS A 25 -4.12 -12.91 -33.74
N THR A 26 -3.60 -13.42 -32.62
CA THR A 26 -2.16 -13.50 -32.34
C THR A 26 -1.78 -14.82 -31.65
N PRO A 27 -1.99 -15.98 -32.29
CA PRO A 27 -1.82 -17.29 -31.65
C PRO A 27 -0.39 -17.55 -31.16
N ASP A 28 0.61 -17.12 -31.95
CA ASP A 28 2.02 -17.39 -31.70
C ASP A 28 2.72 -16.31 -30.85
N GLU A 29 2.01 -15.24 -30.49
CA GLU A 29 2.56 -14.20 -29.61
C GLU A 29 2.53 -14.67 -28.15
N VAL A 30 3.50 -14.20 -27.36
CA VAL A 30 3.61 -14.54 -25.94
C VAL A 30 2.43 -13.96 -25.16
N ALA A 31 1.67 -14.82 -24.47
CA ALA A 31 0.55 -14.44 -23.63
C ALA A 31 0.93 -14.40 -22.15
N LEU A 32 1.76 -15.34 -21.70
CA LEU A 32 2.08 -15.49 -20.29
C LEU A 32 3.56 -15.83 -20.10
N VAL A 33 4.19 -15.16 -19.13
CA VAL A 33 5.57 -15.41 -18.69
C VAL A 33 5.54 -15.66 -17.20
N SER A 34 6.04 -16.80 -16.74
CA SER A 34 6.29 -17.09 -15.32
C SER A 34 7.70 -17.66 -15.14
N ASP A 35 8.12 -17.90 -13.90
CA ASP A 35 9.40 -18.53 -13.59
C ASP A 35 9.49 -19.96 -14.19
N GLU A 36 8.36 -20.66 -14.29
CA GLU A 36 8.31 -22.05 -14.74
C GLU A 36 8.19 -22.19 -16.27
N MET A 37 7.48 -21.27 -16.93
CA MET A 37 7.17 -21.40 -18.35
C MET A 37 6.84 -20.08 -19.03
N THR A 38 7.04 -20.05 -20.35
CA THR A 38 6.52 -19.01 -21.24
C THR A 38 5.53 -19.66 -22.19
N LEU A 39 4.31 -19.14 -22.25
CA LEU A 39 3.22 -19.66 -23.09
C LEU A 39 2.78 -18.61 -24.10
N THR A 40 2.62 -19.04 -25.34
CA THR A 40 1.91 -18.28 -26.38
C THR A 40 0.40 -18.23 -26.09
N PHE A 41 -0.33 -17.36 -26.79
CA PHE A 41 -1.79 -17.32 -26.70
C PHE A 41 -2.44 -18.67 -27.04
N GLN A 42 -1.95 -19.34 -28.09
CA GLN A 42 -2.47 -20.64 -28.48
C GLN A 42 -2.17 -21.70 -27.41
N GLU A 43 -0.95 -21.75 -26.87
CA GLU A 43 -0.58 -22.72 -25.83
C GLU A 43 -1.37 -22.51 -24.54
N LEU A 44 -1.52 -21.26 -24.08
CA LEU A 44 -2.32 -20.94 -22.91
C LEU A 44 -3.80 -21.32 -23.11
N ASN A 45 -4.36 -21.06 -24.29
CA ASN A 45 -5.71 -21.43 -24.62
C ASN A 45 -5.90 -22.95 -24.67
N THR A 46 -4.97 -23.68 -25.28
CA THR A 46 -4.98 -25.15 -25.31
C THR A 46 -4.86 -25.74 -23.91
N LEU A 47 -3.98 -25.20 -23.06
CA LEU A 47 -3.86 -25.64 -21.66
C LEU A 47 -5.16 -25.40 -20.90
N ALA A 48 -5.75 -24.21 -21.01
CA ALA A 48 -7.04 -23.89 -20.39
C ALA A 48 -8.19 -24.78 -20.90
N ASN A 49 -8.20 -25.14 -22.18
CA ASN A 49 -9.20 -26.07 -22.71
C ASN A 49 -9.01 -27.49 -22.17
N ARG A 50 -7.77 -27.98 -22.10
CA ARG A 50 -7.45 -29.32 -21.58
C ARG A 50 -7.76 -29.48 -20.09
N LEU A 51 -7.62 -28.41 -19.31
CA LEU A 51 -8.01 -28.38 -17.90
C LEU A 51 -9.53 -28.48 -17.70
N SER A 52 -10.34 -28.21 -18.75
CA SER A 52 -11.80 -28.22 -18.62
C SER A 52 -12.39 -29.62 -18.49
N GLU A 53 -11.73 -30.63 -19.09
CA GLU A 53 -12.15 -32.03 -19.03
C GLU A 53 -12.10 -32.60 -17.60
N PRO A 54 -10.95 -32.57 -16.89
CA PRO A 54 -10.91 -33.02 -15.51
C PRO A 54 -11.83 -32.21 -14.59
N LEU A 55 -11.96 -30.89 -14.77
CA LEU A 55 -12.95 -30.11 -14.00
C LEU A 55 -14.38 -30.62 -14.22
N ARG A 56 -14.75 -30.93 -15.46
CA ARG A 56 -16.07 -31.47 -15.81
C ARG A 56 -16.29 -32.87 -15.23
N GLU A 57 -15.27 -33.73 -15.22
CA GLU A 57 -15.33 -35.05 -14.58
C GLU A 57 -15.62 -34.96 -13.08
N HIS A 58 -15.16 -33.88 -12.44
CA HIS A 58 -15.43 -33.56 -11.04
C HIS A 58 -16.71 -32.72 -10.85
N GLY A 59 -17.59 -32.67 -11.86
CA GLY A 59 -18.94 -32.08 -11.75
C GLY A 59 -19.03 -30.59 -12.06
N VAL A 60 -17.96 -29.94 -12.53
CA VAL A 60 -18.01 -28.52 -12.90
C VAL A 60 -18.88 -28.31 -14.15
N THR A 61 -19.89 -27.45 -13.99
CA THR A 61 -20.88 -27.09 -15.03
C THR A 61 -21.14 -25.58 -15.01
N ALA A 62 -21.83 -25.07 -16.04
CA ALA A 62 -22.20 -23.66 -16.11
C ALA A 62 -23.01 -23.23 -14.86
N GLY A 63 -22.66 -22.08 -14.27
CA GLY A 63 -23.24 -21.56 -13.03
C GLY A 63 -22.65 -22.16 -11.75
N SER A 64 -21.73 -23.13 -11.83
CA SER A 64 -21.01 -23.64 -10.65
C SER A 64 -20.07 -22.58 -10.07
N VAL A 65 -19.73 -22.72 -8.78
CA VAL A 65 -18.64 -21.97 -8.15
C VAL A 65 -17.49 -22.92 -7.84
N VAL A 66 -16.28 -22.55 -8.29
CA VAL A 66 -15.05 -23.34 -8.07
C VAL A 66 -14.08 -22.52 -7.23
N GLY A 67 -13.69 -23.05 -6.07
CA GLY A 67 -12.66 -22.46 -5.22
C GLY A 67 -11.28 -22.55 -5.87
N LEU A 68 -10.49 -21.49 -5.78
CA LEU A 68 -9.11 -21.42 -6.25
C LEU A 68 -8.20 -21.02 -5.08
N CYS A 69 -7.46 -21.99 -4.54
CA CYS A 69 -6.50 -21.79 -3.44
C CYS A 69 -5.08 -22.14 -3.92
N MET A 70 -4.61 -21.37 -4.91
CA MET A 70 -3.32 -21.57 -5.56
C MET A 70 -2.47 -20.30 -5.46
N GLN A 71 -1.16 -20.47 -5.38
CA GLN A 71 -0.18 -19.41 -5.57
C GLN A 71 -0.16 -18.93 -7.02
N ARG A 72 0.38 -17.72 -7.23
CA ARG A 72 0.54 -17.15 -8.58
C ARG A 72 1.47 -18.02 -9.41
N SER A 73 0.92 -18.64 -10.45
CA SER A 73 1.65 -19.47 -11.41
C SER A 73 0.94 -19.47 -12.76
N ALA A 74 1.63 -19.91 -13.81
CA ALA A 74 1.00 -20.16 -15.11
C ALA A 74 -0.19 -21.15 -15.01
N MET A 75 -0.07 -22.17 -14.15
CA MET A 75 -1.12 -23.15 -13.90
C MET A 75 -2.36 -22.53 -13.23
N ALA A 76 -2.17 -21.61 -12.28
CA ALA A 76 -3.27 -20.90 -11.65
C ALA A 76 -4.06 -20.04 -12.67
N ILE A 77 -3.36 -19.35 -13.58
CA ILE A 77 -4.01 -18.57 -14.65
C ILE A 77 -4.75 -19.48 -15.63
N ALA A 78 -4.15 -20.59 -16.05
CA ALA A 78 -4.80 -21.54 -16.96
C ALA A 78 -6.03 -22.21 -16.31
N THR A 79 -5.94 -22.57 -15.02
CA THR A 79 -7.07 -23.09 -14.23
C THR A 79 -8.20 -22.07 -14.14
N LEU A 80 -7.89 -20.80 -13.86
CA LEU A 80 -8.87 -19.73 -13.81
C LEU A 80 -9.58 -19.54 -15.16
N LEU A 81 -8.82 -19.51 -16.27
CA LEU A 81 -9.39 -19.47 -17.63
C LEU A 81 -10.27 -20.68 -17.92
N SER A 82 -9.87 -21.87 -17.47
CA SER A 82 -10.63 -23.11 -17.62
C SER A 82 -11.97 -23.07 -16.87
N ILE A 83 -11.98 -22.53 -15.65
CA ILE A 83 -13.20 -22.32 -14.85
C ILE A 83 -14.16 -21.37 -15.60
N LEU A 84 -13.64 -20.25 -16.13
CA LEU A 84 -14.48 -19.33 -16.91
C LEU A 84 -14.99 -19.97 -18.21
N LYS A 85 -14.15 -20.75 -18.90
CA LYS A 85 -14.52 -21.46 -20.15
C LYS A 85 -15.60 -22.51 -19.94
N SER A 86 -15.73 -23.09 -18.75
CA SER A 86 -16.83 -24.02 -18.42
C SER A 86 -18.14 -23.31 -18.08
N GLY A 87 -18.14 -21.97 -18.01
CA GLY A 87 -19.26 -21.15 -17.57
C GLY A 87 -19.43 -21.11 -16.05
N ALA A 88 -18.43 -21.55 -15.29
CA ALA A 88 -18.39 -21.47 -13.84
C ALA A 88 -17.72 -20.16 -13.37
N ALA A 89 -18.02 -19.75 -12.15
CA ALA A 89 -17.37 -18.63 -11.48
C ALA A 89 -16.19 -19.13 -10.64
N TYR A 90 -15.07 -18.42 -10.64
CA TYR A 90 -13.98 -18.71 -9.71
C TYR A 90 -14.18 -17.96 -8.39
N LEU A 91 -13.86 -18.64 -7.28
CA LEU A 91 -13.82 -18.10 -5.92
C LEU A 91 -12.38 -18.17 -5.42
N PRO A 92 -11.60 -17.08 -5.47
CA PRO A 92 -10.25 -17.09 -4.96
C PRO A 92 -10.26 -17.17 -3.43
N ILE A 93 -9.46 -18.08 -2.88
CA ILE A 93 -9.30 -18.33 -1.45
C ILE A 93 -7.84 -18.07 -1.12
N SER A 94 -7.58 -17.21 -0.15
CA SER A 94 -6.21 -16.96 0.32
C SER A 94 -5.63 -18.23 0.94
N THR A 95 -4.39 -18.55 0.60
CA THR A 95 -3.60 -19.61 1.24
C THR A 95 -3.41 -19.34 2.74
N GLU A 96 -3.40 -18.07 3.14
CA GLU A 96 -3.28 -17.60 4.52
C GLU A 96 -4.63 -17.47 5.25
N ALA A 97 -5.75 -17.86 4.64
CA ALA A 97 -7.06 -17.73 5.26
C ALA A 97 -7.20 -18.62 6.51
N PRO A 98 -7.81 -18.15 7.60
CA PRO A 98 -8.19 -19.02 8.72
C PRO A 98 -9.13 -20.15 8.31
N ALA A 99 -9.08 -21.28 9.02
CA ALA A 99 -9.89 -22.47 8.71
C ALA A 99 -11.40 -22.18 8.71
N GLU A 100 -11.88 -21.46 9.72
CA GLU A 100 -13.29 -21.06 9.82
C GLU A 100 -13.72 -20.14 8.67
N ARG A 101 -12.85 -19.21 8.26
CA ARG A 101 -13.10 -18.33 7.12
C ARG A 101 -13.21 -19.12 5.83
N ARG A 102 -12.29 -20.07 5.58
CA ARG A 102 -12.38 -20.98 4.42
C ARG A 102 -13.68 -21.77 4.43
N ALA A 103 -13.99 -22.43 5.55
CA ALA A 103 -15.20 -23.22 5.70
C ALA A 103 -16.47 -22.37 5.48
N PHE A 104 -16.49 -21.14 6.00
CA PHE A 104 -17.59 -20.21 5.76
C PHE A 104 -17.73 -19.87 4.27
N MET A 105 -16.65 -19.46 3.60
CA MET A 105 -16.67 -19.10 2.18
C MET A 105 -17.17 -20.26 1.32
N LEU A 106 -16.70 -21.49 1.59
CA LEU A 106 -17.13 -22.68 0.86
C LEU A 106 -18.62 -22.99 1.06
N ARG A 107 -19.12 -22.91 2.31
CA ARG A 107 -20.54 -23.14 2.61
C ARG A 107 -21.45 -22.06 2.02
N ASP A 108 -21.09 -20.79 2.20
CA ASP A 108 -21.88 -19.64 1.75
C ASP A 108 -21.91 -19.54 0.22
N SER A 109 -20.82 -19.92 -0.45
CA SER A 109 -20.75 -19.95 -1.92
C SER A 109 -21.30 -21.21 -2.58
N GLN A 110 -21.53 -22.27 -1.81
CA GLN A 110 -21.87 -23.59 -2.32
C GLN A 110 -20.85 -24.07 -3.37
N ALA A 111 -19.57 -23.78 -3.15
CA ALA A 111 -18.50 -24.23 -4.03
C ALA A 111 -18.52 -25.76 -4.16
N ILE A 112 -18.54 -26.25 -5.40
CA ILE A 112 -18.64 -27.68 -5.69
C ILE A 112 -17.28 -28.39 -5.64
N LEU A 113 -16.22 -27.62 -5.87
CA LEU A 113 -14.85 -28.09 -6.02
C LEU A 113 -13.90 -26.97 -5.57
N VAL A 114 -12.79 -27.34 -4.96
CA VAL A 114 -11.63 -26.45 -4.74
C VAL A 114 -10.44 -27.00 -5.50
N VAL A 115 -9.80 -26.19 -6.33
CA VAL A 115 -8.47 -26.47 -6.85
C VAL A 115 -7.46 -25.79 -5.93
N ALA A 116 -6.53 -26.55 -5.37
CA ALA A 116 -5.55 -26.05 -4.42
C ALA A 116 -4.15 -26.59 -4.74
N ASP A 117 -3.13 -25.79 -4.42
CA ASP A 117 -1.75 -26.30 -4.42
C ASP A 117 -1.63 -27.45 -3.42
N ASP A 118 -0.75 -28.41 -3.70
CA ASP A 118 -0.58 -29.61 -2.88
C ASP A 118 -0.23 -29.29 -1.41
N ALA A 119 0.58 -28.25 -1.18
CA ALA A 119 0.92 -27.75 0.14
C ALA A 119 -0.31 -27.23 0.94
N GLN A 120 -1.39 -26.88 0.25
CA GLN A 120 -2.61 -26.32 0.86
C GLN A 120 -3.69 -27.37 1.12
N LEU A 121 -3.56 -28.60 0.60
CA LEU A 121 -4.58 -29.66 0.73
C LEU A 121 -4.93 -29.98 2.19
N VAL A 122 -3.94 -29.96 3.08
CA VAL A 122 -4.12 -30.22 4.52
C VAL A 122 -5.14 -29.29 5.16
N HIS A 123 -5.27 -28.06 4.65
CA HIS A 123 -6.19 -27.05 5.17
C HIS A 123 -7.66 -27.29 4.81
N PHE A 124 -7.93 -28.25 3.93
CA PHE A 124 -9.27 -28.64 3.49
C PHE A 124 -9.67 -30.04 3.93
N ALA A 125 -8.81 -30.76 4.66
CA ALA A 125 -9.05 -32.14 5.09
C ALA A 125 -10.33 -32.34 5.92
N THR A 126 -10.82 -31.28 6.58
CA THR A 126 -12.05 -31.29 7.39
C THR A 126 -13.24 -30.62 6.70
N THR A 127 -13.14 -30.30 5.40
CA THR A 127 -14.22 -29.68 4.64
C THR A 127 -14.99 -30.73 3.85
N ASP A 128 -16.30 -30.54 3.69
CA ASP A 128 -17.16 -31.45 2.91
C ASP A 128 -17.06 -31.20 1.39
N VAL A 129 -16.26 -30.22 0.96
CA VAL A 129 -16.08 -29.87 -0.45
C VAL A 129 -14.96 -30.71 -1.04
N MET A 130 -15.18 -31.20 -2.27
CA MET A 130 -14.15 -31.92 -3.00
C MET A 130 -12.95 -31.00 -3.28
N VAL A 131 -11.74 -31.53 -3.09
CA VAL A 131 -10.50 -30.78 -3.34
C VAL A 131 -9.67 -31.53 -4.37
N LEU A 132 -9.27 -30.83 -5.43
CA LEU A 132 -8.40 -31.32 -6.47
C LEU A 132 -7.02 -30.68 -6.32
N SER A 133 -5.99 -31.52 -6.27
CA SER A 133 -4.59 -31.10 -6.32
C SER A 133 -4.28 -30.40 -7.64
N GLY A 134 -3.56 -29.27 -7.57
CA GLY A 134 -3.03 -28.57 -8.74
C GLY A 134 -2.13 -29.45 -9.60
N GLU A 135 -1.26 -30.27 -8.97
CA GLU A 135 -0.41 -31.23 -9.70
C GLU A 135 -1.22 -32.34 -10.38
N ALA A 136 -2.22 -32.90 -9.68
CA ALA A 136 -3.10 -33.92 -10.26
C ALA A 136 -3.88 -33.37 -11.44
N LEU A 137 -4.39 -32.14 -11.33
CA LEU A 137 -5.07 -31.43 -12.39
C LEU A 137 -4.13 -31.18 -13.60
N ALA A 138 -2.90 -30.75 -13.35
CA ALA A 138 -1.88 -30.54 -14.38
C ALA A 138 -1.51 -31.85 -15.11
N ALA A 139 -1.40 -32.96 -14.37
CA ALA A 139 -1.11 -34.28 -14.94
C ALA A 139 -2.25 -34.76 -15.85
N ALA A 140 -3.50 -34.64 -15.40
CA ALA A 140 -4.68 -34.99 -16.20
C ALA A 140 -4.77 -34.17 -17.51
N ALA A 141 -4.40 -32.89 -17.45
CA ALA A 141 -4.41 -32.00 -18.61
C ALA A 141 -3.37 -32.38 -19.69
N GLN A 142 -2.33 -33.16 -19.38
CA GLN A 142 -1.34 -33.56 -20.40
C GLN A 142 -1.93 -34.53 -21.44
N THR A 143 -2.88 -35.37 -21.03
CA THR A 143 -3.53 -36.38 -21.88
C THR A 143 -4.93 -35.96 -22.35
N ALA A 144 -5.49 -34.90 -21.78
CA ALA A 144 -6.82 -34.40 -22.13
C ALA A 144 -6.88 -33.83 -23.56
N VAL A 145 -8.07 -33.90 -24.16
CA VAL A 145 -8.28 -33.37 -25.51
C VAL A 145 -8.39 -31.84 -25.45
N ASP A 146 -7.80 -31.14 -26.42
CA ASP A 146 -8.00 -29.70 -26.58
C ASP A 146 -9.41 -29.43 -27.12
N THR A 147 -10.40 -29.45 -26.22
CA THR A 147 -11.81 -29.22 -26.56
C THR A 147 -12.39 -28.16 -25.64
N ARG A 148 -12.95 -27.11 -26.23
CA ARG A 148 -13.72 -26.10 -25.47
C ARG A 148 -15.05 -26.72 -25.01
N PRO A 149 -15.48 -26.49 -23.75
CA PRO A 149 -16.82 -26.83 -23.31
C PRO A 149 -17.90 -26.22 -24.22
N ALA A 150 -18.92 -27.01 -24.58
CA ALA A 150 -19.96 -26.59 -25.52
C ALA A 150 -21.00 -25.62 -24.94
N HIS A 151 -20.90 -25.27 -23.65
CA HIS A 151 -21.87 -24.40 -22.99
C HIS A 151 -21.66 -22.93 -23.37
N PRO A 152 -22.70 -22.21 -23.83
CA PRO A 152 -22.59 -20.80 -24.13
C PRO A 152 -22.47 -19.99 -22.83
N VAL A 153 -21.37 -19.26 -22.68
CA VAL A 153 -21.16 -18.27 -21.60
C VAL A 153 -21.72 -16.93 -22.06
N THR A 154 -22.52 -16.30 -21.21
CA THR A 154 -23.21 -15.03 -21.49
C THR A 154 -22.64 -13.89 -20.64
N SER A 155 -22.87 -12.65 -21.07
CA SER A 155 -22.40 -11.45 -20.37
C SER A 155 -23.00 -11.28 -18.96
N SER A 156 -24.19 -11.85 -18.69
CA SER A 156 -24.84 -11.79 -17.38
C SER A 156 -24.31 -12.81 -16.37
N ASP A 157 -23.64 -13.86 -16.85
CA ASP A 157 -23.13 -14.92 -15.99
C ASP A 157 -22.05 -14.38 -15.04
N VAL A 158 -21.99 -15.00 -13.86
CA VAL A 158 -21.01 -14.66 -12.82
C VAL A 158 -19.65 -15.21 -13.25
N ALA A 159 -18.67 -14.32 -13.38
CA ALA A 159 -17.28 -14.67 -13.69
C ALA A 159 -16.50 -14.98 -12.40
N TRP A 160 -16.79 -14.26 -11.31
CA TRP A 160 -16.09 -14.44 -10.04
C TRP A 160 -16.98 -14.14 -8.83
N VAL A 161 -16.64 -14.76 -7.71
CA VAL A 161 -17.19 -14.47 -6.38
C VAL A 161 -16.07 -13.97 -5.49
N LEU A 162 -16.09 -12.69 -5.12
CA LEU A 162 -15.07 -12.09 -4.24
C LEU A 162 -15.66 -11.76 -2.88
N TYR A 163 -15.07 -12.29 -1.82
CA TYR A 163 -15.50 -11.98 -0.45
C TYR A 163 -14.82 -10.72 0.07
N THR A 164 -15.64 -9.77 0.53
CA THR A 164 -15.19 -8.59 1.29
C THR A 164 -15.66 -8.71 2.74
N SER A 165 -15.10 -7.89 3.63
CA SER A 165 -15.70 -7.68 4.95
C SER A 165 -17.15 -7.22 4.84
N GLY A 166 -18.03 -7.73 5.71
CA GLY A 166 -19.45 -7.35 5.73
C GLY A 166 -19.83 -6.56 6.99
N SER A 167 -20.73 -5.59 6.82
CA SER A 167 -21.15 -4.66 7.87
C SER A 167 -21.91 -5.31 9.03
N THR A 168 -22.40 -6.54 8.84
CA THR A 168 -23.01 -7.38 9.89
C THR A 168 -21.99 -8.20 10.67
N GLY A 169 -20.70 -8.04 10.36
CA GLY A 169 -19.58 -8.75 10.99
C GLY A 169 -19.30 -10.14 10.42
N GLN A 170 -19.91 -10.50 9.28
CA GLN A 170 -19.62 -11.72 8.52
C GLN A 170 -19.19 -11.35 7.10
N PRO A 171 -18.25 -12.09 6.46
CA PRO A 171 -17.86 -11.81 5.09
C PRO A 171 -19.06 -11.87 4.13
N LYS A 172 -19.04 -11.01 3.10
CA LYS A 172 -20.06 -10.93 2.05
C LYS A 172 -19.45 -11.24 0.69
N GLY A 173 -20.04 -12.18 -0.06
CA GLY A 173 -19.61 -12.51 -1.42
C GLY A 173 -20.22 -11.55 -2.43
N VAL A 174 -19.40 -10.87 -3.23
CA VAL A 174 -19.84 -10.01 -4.35
C VAL A 174 -19.82 -10.83 -5.64
N LEU A 175 -20.92 -10.76 -6.41
CA LEU A 175 -21.10 -11.52 -7.65
C LEU A 175 -20.71 -10.67 -8.87
N GLY A 176 -19.46 -10.80 -9.32
CA GLY A 176 -18.96 -10.10 -10.50
C GLY A 176 -19.36 -10.77 -11.80
N SER A 177 -20.01 -10.04 -12.71
CA SER A 177 -20.45 -10.57 -14.01
C SER A 177 -19.44 -10.33 -15.13
N HIS A 178 -19.47 -11.16 -16.16
CA HIS A 178 -18.68 -10.97 -17.38
C HIS A 178 -18.89 -9.58 -18.00
N ARG A 179 -20.12 -9.07 -18.02
CA ARG A 179 -20.45 -7.72 -18.51
C ARG A 179 -19.68 -6.64 -17.78
N ALA A 180 -19.76 -6.62 -16.44
CA ALA A 180 -19.09 -5.60 -15.64
C ALA A 180 -17.57 -5.64 -15.84
N CYS A 181 -17.02 -6.86 -15.92
CA CYS A 181 -15.61 -7.09 -16.23
C CYS A 181 -15.22 -6.49 -17.60
N VAL A 182 -15.98 -6.78 -18.66
CA VAL A 182 -15.69 -6.27 -20.00
C VAL A 182 -15.79 -4.74 -20.05
N VAL A 183 -16.80 -4.15 -19.42
CA VAL A 183 -16.96 -2.69 -19.36
C VAL A 183 -15.74 -2.04 -18.70
N ARG A 184 -15.25 -2.61 -17.59
CA ARG A 184 -14.03 -2.16 -16.93
C ARG A 184 -12.80 -2.23 -17.84
N LEU A 185 -12.64 -3.31 -18.61
CA LEU A 185 -11.50 -3.48 -19.52
C LEU A 185 -11.56 -2.51 -20.70
N GLN A 186 -12.73 -2.31 -21.31
CA GLN A 186 -12.92 -1.36 -22.41
C GLN A 186 -12.63 0.07 -21.98
N ALA A 187 -13.08 0.45 -20.78
CA ALA A 187 -12.75 1.74 -20.19
C ALA A 187 -11.24 1.89 -19.99
N MET A 188 -10.58 0.88 -19.42
CA MET A 188 -9.13 0.87 -19.25
C MET A 188 -8.40 1.06 -20.59
N TRP A 189 -8.77 0.30 -21.63
CA TRP A 189 -8.11 0.39 -22.93
C TRP A 189 -8.34 1.73 -23.64
N SER A 190 -9.46 2.40 -23.36
CA SER A 190 -9.78 3.70 -23.95
C SER A 190 -8.99 4.83 -23.30
N HIS A 191 -8.85 4.80 -21.97
CA HIS A 191 -8.15 5.86 -21.21
C HIS A 191 -6.65 5.60 -21.05
N GLN A 192 -6.24 4.32 -21.04
CA GLN A 192 -4.87 3.85 -20.81
C GLN A 192 -4.52 2.72 -21.79
N PRO A 193 -4.47 3.03 -23.09
CA PRO A 193 -4.24 2.04 -24.13
C PRO A 193 -2.90 1.34 -23.92
N PHE A 194 -2.85 0.06 -24.27
CA PHE A 194 -1.59 -0.66 -24.34
C PHE A 194 -0.78 -0.21 -25.54
N ILE A 195 0.54 -0.16 -25.38
CA ILE A 195 1.46 -0.02 -26.50
C ILE A 195 1.93 -1.38 -26.99
N ARG A 196 2.24 -1.51 -28.28
CA ARG A 196 2.72 -2.78 -28.87
C ARG A 196 3.93 -3.32 -28.09
N GLY A 197 3.87 -4.60 -27.71
CA GLY A 197 4.93 -5.28 -26.96
C GLY A 197 4.98 -4.92 -25.47
N GLU A 198 4.02 -4.13 -24.96
CA GLU A 198 3.88 -3.89 -23.54
C GLU A 198 3.63 -5.19 -22.77
N ARG A 199 4.20 -5.26 -21.57
CA ARG A 199 4.00 -6.34 -20.60
C ARG A 199 3.42 -5.77 -19.31
N CYS A 200 2.50 -6.52 -18.73
CA CYS A 200 1.98 -6.29 -17.38
C CYS A 200 2.46 -7.40 -16.46
N PHE A 201 2.38 -7.17 -15.16
CA PHE A 201 2.57 -8.24 -14.20
C PHE A 201 1.40 -8.28 -13.21
N LEU A 202 1.16 -9.48 -12.66
CA LEU A 202 0.16 -9.70 -11.63
C LEU A 202 0.74 -9.30 -10.27
N ASN A 203 0.51 -8.04 -9.86
CA ASN A 203 0.94 -7.52 -8.57
C ASN A 203 -0.08 -7.88 -7.48
N THR A 204 -1.36 -7.75 -7.80
CA THR A 204 -2.46 -7.84 -6.85
C THR A 204 -2.85 -9.29 -6.57
N ALA A 205 -3.23 -9.59 -5.32
CA ALA A 205 -3.67 -10.93 -4.91
C ALA A 205 -4.98 -11.31 -5.60
N PHE A 206 -5.16 -12.59 -5.96
CA PHE A 206 -6.38 -13.09 -6.60
C PHE A 206 -7.67 -12.75 -5.81
N THR A 207 -7.56 -12.59 -4.49
CA THR A 207 -8.67 -12.25 -3.59
C THR A 207 -9.11 -10.79 -3.65
N THR A 208 -8.40 -9.94 -4.39
CA THR A 208 -8.71 -8.53 -4.58
C THR A 208 -9.13 -8.28 -6.03
N VAL A 209 -10.12 -7.40 -6.22
CA VAL A 209 -10.76 -7.17 -7.52
C VAL A 209 -9.81 -6.62 -8.60
N ASP A 210 -8.72 -5.94 -8.23
CA ASP A 210 -7.76 -5.40 -9.21
C ASP A 210 -6.95 -6.49 -9.90
N SER A 211 -6.78 -7.66 -9.26
CA SER A 211 -6.12 -8.81 -9.89
C SER A 211 -6.83 -9.26 -11.17
N PHE A 212 -8.16 -9.11 -11.22
CA PHE A 212 -8.93 -9.46 -12.41
C PHE A 212 -8.48 -8.63 -13.62
N TRP A 213 -8.38 -7.31 -13.51
CA TRP A 213 -7.99 -6.51 -14.67
C TRP A 213 -6.49 -6.61 -14.96
N GLU A 214 -5.64 -6.84 -13.95
CA GLU A 214 -4.22 -7.15 -14.18
C GLU A 214 -4.03 -8.43 -15.00
N ILE A 215 -4.91 -9.42 -14.87
CA ILE A 215 -4.90 -10.67 -15.65
C ILE A 215 -5.53 -10.46 -17.03
N PHE A 216 -6.79 -10.04 -17.07
CA PHE A 216 -7.58 -10.03 -18.30
C PHE A 216 -7.34 -8.78 -19.16
N GLY A 217 -6.88 -7.68 -18.57
CA GLY A 217 -6.51 -6.46 -19.27
C GLY A 217 -5.47 -6.68 -20.36
N PRO A 218 -4.29 -7.25 -20.06
CA PRO A 218 -3.29 -7.57 -21.07
C PRO A 218 -3.72 -8.76 -21.96
N LEU A 219 -4.25 -9.85 -21.38
CA LEU A 219 -4.59 -11.05 -22.15
C LEU A 219 -5.68 -10.79 -23.20
N CYS A 220 -6.73 -10.05 -22.87
CA CYS A 220 -7.78 -9.73 -23.84
C CYS A 220 -7.38 -8.62 -24.83
N ALA A 221 -6.27 -7.90 -24.60
CA ALA A 221 -5.73 -6.89 -25.50
C ALA A 221 -4.55 -7.37 -26.36
N GLY A 222 -4.07 -8.61 -26.17
CA GLY A 222 -2.95 -9.17 -26.95
C GLY A 222 -1.57 -8.89 -26.37
N HIS A 223 -1.47 -8.66 -25.06
CA HIS A 223 -0.24 -8.35 -24.35
C HIS A 223 0.13 -9.45 -23.38
N ALA A 224 1.44 -9.57 -23.09
CA ALA A 224 1.93 -10.60 -22.20
C ALA A 224 1.67 -10.24 -20.73
N LEU A 225 1.19 -11.23 -19.98
CA LEU A 225 1.07 -11.22 -18.52
C LEU A 225 2.29 -11.90 -17.90
N CYS A 226 3.04 -11.16 -17.09
CA CYS A 226 4.12 -11.68 -16.26
C CYS A 226 3.57 -12.10 -14.89
N VAL A 227 3.72 -13.36 -14.53
CA VAL A 227 3.30 -13.91 -13.24
C VAL A 227 4.55 -14.10 -12.40
N LEU A 228 4.72 -13.26 -11.39
CA LEU A 228 5.84 -13.29 -10.48
C LEU A 228 5.44 -14.00 -9.18
N ASN A 229 6.38 -14.72 -8.58
CA ASN A 229 6.15 -15.38 -7.30
C ASN A 229 5.95 -14.36 -6.15
N ASP A 230 5.23 -14.78 -5.11
CA ASP A 230 4.80 -13.90 -4.02
C ASP A 230 5.97 -13.36 -3.17
N ASP A 231 7.05 -14.13 -3.03
CA ASP A 231 8.24 -13.70 -2.30
C ASP A 231 8.95 -12.54 -3.00
N LEU A 232 9.01 -12.58 -4.33
CA LEU A 232 9.55 -11.48 -5.13
C LEU A 232 8.66 -10.23 -5.02
N LEU A 233 7.34 -10.38 -5.08
CA LEU A 233 6.40 -9.24 -4.94
C LEU A 233 6.50 -8.53 -3.59
N ARG A 234 6.88 -9.27 -2.53
CA ARG A 234 7.06 -8.74 -1.17
C ARG A 234 8.42 -8.10 -0.93
N ASP A 235 9.32 -8.15 -1.93
CA ASP A 235 10.68 -7.62 -1.84
C ASP A 235 10.97 -6.62 -2.96
N PRO A 236 10.72 -5.32 -2.72
CA PRO A 236 10.96 -4.26 -3.70
C PRO A 236 12.39 -4.24 -4.26
N SER A 237 13.39 -4.66 -3.49
CA SER A 237 14.79 -4.60 -3.91
C SER A 237 15.15 -5.64 -4.98
N ARG A 238 14.45 -6.79 -4.99
CA ARG A 238 14.54 -7.81 -6.03
C ARG A 238 13.51 -7.58 -7.12
N LEU A 239 12.32 -7.12 -6.74
CA LEU A 239 11.22 -6.84 -7.67
C LEU A 239 11.60 -5.75 -8.67
N LEU A 240 12.13 -4.60 -8.22
CA LEU A 240 12.39 -3.47 -9.11
C LEU A 240 13.38 -3.81 -10.25
N PRO A 241 14.52 -4.49 -10.00
CA PRO A 241 15.39 -5.01 -11.07
C PRO A 241 14.69 -5.99 -12.02
N GLU A 242 13.82 -6.86 -11.49
CA GLU A 242 13.07 -7.80 -12.33
C GLU A 242 12.07 -7.06 -13.23
N LEU A 243 11.34 -6.09 -12.70
CA LEU A 243 10.43 -5.24 -13.47
C LEU A 243 11.16 -4.49 -14.59
N ALA A 244 12.39 -4.03 -14.32
CA ALA A 244 13.24 -3.40 -15.32
C ALA A 244 13.68 -4.37 -16.42
N THR A 245 14.07 -5.59 -16.06
CA THR A 245 14.46 -6.67 -16.99
C THR A 245 13.30 -7.09 -17.88
N LEU A 246 12.12 -7.25 -17.29
CA LEU A 246 10.88 -7.57 -17.98
C LEU A 246 10.31 -6.38 -18.78
N LYS A 247 10.87 -5.18 -18.62
CA LYS A 247 10.40 -3.93 -19.23
C LYS A 247 8.91 -3.68 -18.95
N ILE A 248 8.50 -3.94 -17.72
CA ILE A 248 7.14 -3.63 -17.28
C ILE A 248 6.91 -2.13 -17.44
N ARG A 249 5.77 -1.76 -18.02
CA ARG A 249 5.42 -0.36 -18.30
C ARG A 249 4.39 0.22 -17.35
N ARG A 250 3.50 -0.62 -16.83
CA ARG A 250 2.43 -0.21 -15.93
C ARG A 250 2.41 -1.02 -14.64
N ILE A 251 1.95 -0.38 -13.58
CA ILE A 251 1.75 -1.01 -12.26
C ILE A 251 0.45 -0.48 -11.64
N CYS A 252 -0.25 -1.34 -10.92
CA CYS A 252 -1.29 -0.94 -9.98
C CYS A 252 -0.80 -1.15 -8.56
N MET A 253 -1.05 -0.18 -7.68
CA MET A 253 -0.71 -0.30 -6.27
C MET A 253 -1.54 0.66 -5.42
N VAL A 254 -1.45 0.51 -4.09
CA VAL A 254 -2.07 1.46 -3.17
C VAL A 254 -1.12 2.64 -2.87
N PRO A 255 -1.64 3.86 -2.61
CA PRO A 255 -0.84 5.02 -2.20
C PRO A 255 0.18 4.74 -1.08
N SER A 256 -0.18 3.98 -0.05
CA SER A 256 0.74 3.64 1.05
C SER A 256 1.95 2.81 0.62
N LEU A 257 1.78 1.89 -0.33
CA LEU A 257 2.88 1.11 -0.91
C LEU A 257 3.77 2.01 -1.78
N LEU A 258 3.17 2.92 -2.57
CA LEU A 258 3.92 3.89 -3.36
C LEU A 258 4.76 4.81 -2.46
N ALA A 259 4.18 5.32 -1.38
CA ALA A 259 4.88 6.17 -0.42
C ALA A 259 6.09 5.46 0.20
N THR A 260 5.96 4.16 0.48
CA THR A 260 7.03 3.30 0.99
C THR A 260 8.12 3.11 -0.04
N TRP A 261 7.77 2.82 -1.31
CA TRP A 261 8.75 2.68 -2.38
C TRP A 261 9.53 3.97 -2.63
N LEU A 262 8.87 5.13 -2.64
CA LEU A 262 9.51 6.42 -2.83
C LEU A 262 10.41 6.84 -1.66
N GLU A 263 10.19 6.27 -0.48
CA GLU A 263 11.05 6.49 0.69
C GLU A 263 12.32 5.64 0.61
N ILE A 264 12.17 4.36 0.24
CA ILE A 264 13.30 3.44 0.09
C ILE A 264 14.12 3.78 -1.16
N TYR A 265 13.47 4.18 -2.26
CA TYR A 265 14.06 4.43 -3.58
C TYR A 265 13.70 5.83 -4.09
N PRO A 266 14.34 6.90 -3.59
CA PRO A 266 14.04 8.27 -3.98
C PRO A 266 14.38 8.60 -5.45
N SER A 267 15.15 7.75 -6.13
CA SER A 267 15.50 7.87 -7.56
C SER A 267 14.95 6.69 -8.37
N LEU A 268 13.66 6.40 -8.17
CA LEU A 268 12.98 5.23 -8.75
C LEU A 268 13.08 5.15 -10.28
N SER A 269 13.09 6.29 -10.97
CA SER A 269 13.23 6.38 -12.44
C SER A 269 14.53 5.78 -12.97
N ARG A 270 15.60 5.74 -12.17
CA ARG A 270 16.85 5.09 -12.55
C ARG A 270 16.78 3.57 -12.46
N VAL A 271 15.92 3.06 -11.57
CA VAL A 271 15.77 1.62 -11.31
C VAL A 271 14.77 1.00 -12.29
N VAL A 272 13.64 1.67 -12.52
CA VAL A 272 12.55 1.19 -13.36
C VAL A 272 12.16 2.20 -14.46
N PRO A 273 13.08 2.54 -15.38
CA PRO A 273 12.84 3.59 -16.39
C PRO A 273 11.70 3.25 -17.38
N ALA A 274 11.36 1.97 -17.54
CA ALA A 274 10.26 1.54 -18.40
C ALA A 274 8.88 1.78 -17.77
N LEU A 275 8.78 1.92 -16.44
CA LEU A 275 7.53 2.02 -15.70
C LEU A 275 6.95 3.44 -15.78
N GLN A 276 6.15 3.69 -16.81
CA GLN A 276 5.68 5.02 -17.21
C GLN A 276 4.22 5.28 -16.83
N LEU A 277 3.46 4.26 -16.43
CA LEU A 277 2.06 4.40 -16.03
C LEU A 277 1.82 3.77 -14.65
N TRP A 278 1.55 4.61 -13.66
CA TRP A 278 1.31 4.20 -12.28
C TRP A 278 -0.15 4.42 -11.95
N VAL A 279 -0.88 3.33 -11.73
CA VAL A 279 -2.26 3.39 -11.25
C VAL A 279 -2.23 3.25 -9.74
N VAL A 280 -2.85 4.21 -9.05
CA VAL A 280 -3.10 4.12 -7.62
C VAL A 280 -4.60 4.10 -7.33
N SER A 281 -5.01 3.15 -6.49
CA SER A 281 -6.40 2.98 -6.05
C SER A 281 -6.47 2.40 -4.64
N GLY A 282 -7.68 2.26 -4.10
CA GLY A 282 -7.97 1.61 -2.82
C GLY A 282 -7.76 2.50 -1.59
N GLU A 283 -7.02 3.60 -1.68
CA GLU A 283 -6.79 4.56 -0.60
C GLU A 283 -6.86 6.02 -1.10
N ALA A 284 -6.91 6.97 -0.18
CA ALA A 284 -6.83 8.37 -0.54
C ALA A 284 -5.41 8.73 -1.00
N LEU A 285 -5.30 9.33 -2.18
CA LEU A 285 -4.05 9.89 -2.69
C LEU A 285 -3.88 11.34 -2.18
N THR A 286 -2.69 11.65 -1.66
CA THR A 286 -2.35 12.98 -1.15
C THR A 286 -1.53 13.78 -2.15
N VAL A 287 -1.65 15.11 -2.09
CA VAL A 287 -0.88 16.04 -2.93
C VAL A 287 0.62 15.87 -2.71
N SER A 288 1.05 15.72 -1.46
CA SER A 288 2.46 15.52 -1.10
C SER A 288 3.04 14.23 -1.71
N LEU A 289 2.23 13.17 -1.81
CA LEU A 289 2.67 11.93 -2.46
C LEU A 289 2.79 12.11 -3.97
N CYS A 290 1.86 12.83 -4.62
CA CYS A 290 1.97 13.18 -6.04
C CYS A 290 3.23 13.98 -6.34
N GLU A 291 3.58 14.95 -5.50
CA GLU A 291 4.80 15.75 -5.65
C GLU A 291 6.06 14.90 -5.50
N ARG A 292 6.13 14.04 -4.46
CA ARG A 292 7.24 13.09 -4.28
C ARG A 292 7.37 12.15 -5.47
N PHE A 293 6.26 11.65 -5.98
CA PHE A 293 6.23 10.79 -7.16
C PHE A 293 6.81 11.52 -8.37
N ARG A 294 6.34 12.75 -8.65
CA ARG A 294 6.81 13.56 -9.79
C ARG A 294 8.30 13.86 -9.71
N MET A 295 8.87 13.98 -8.50
CA MET A 295 10.32 14.12 -8.33
C MET A 295 11.09 12.84 -8.64
N ALA A 296 10.55 11.68 -8.23
CA ALA A 296 11.22 10.39 -8.42
C ALA A 296 11.04 9.80 -9.84
N MET A 297 9.89 10.09 -10.47
CA MET A 297 9.43 9.58 -11.76
C MET A 297 8.93 10.73 -12.66
N PRO A 298 9.81 11.66 -13.08
CA PRO A 298 9.40 12.90 -13.74
C PRO A 298 8.77 12.73 -15.11
N GLU A 299 8.95 11.58 -15.78
CA GLU A 299 8.36 11.32 -17.10
C GLU A 299 7.12 10.42 -17.04
N ALA A 300 6.83 9.84 -15.86
CA ALA A 300 5.75 8.88 -15.70
C ALA A 300 4.44 9.58 -15.28
N HIS A 301 3.33 8.95 -15.67
CA HIS A 301 1.99 9.35 -15.27
C HIS A 301 1.58 8.65 -13.99
N LEU A 302 1.03 9.41 -13.03
CA LEU A 302 0.38 8.88 -11.84
C LEU A 302 -1.12 9.10 -11.96
N ILE A 303 -1.85 8.00 -12.08
CA ILE A 303 -3.29 7.98 -12.27
C ILE A 303 -3.98 7.59 -10.97
N ASN A 304 -4.81 8.47 -10.45
CA ASN A 304 -5.67 8.19 -9.31
C ASN A 304 -6.99 7.59 -9.82
N GLN A 305 -7.30 6.37 -9.38
CA GLN A 305 -8.52 5.67 -9.75
C GLN A 305 -9.39 5.41 -8.51
N TYR A 306 -10.69 5.27 -8.74
CA TYR A 306 -11.63 4.95 -7.68
C TYR A 306 -12.69 3.97 -8.17
N GLY A 307 -12.99 3.01 -7.30
CA GLY A 307 -14.15 2.15 -7.41
C GLY A 307 -14.25 1.23 -6.19
N LEU A 308 -15.03 0.17 -6.35
CA LEU A 308 -15.28 -0.83 -5.32
C LEU A 308 -15.53 -2.18 -5.96
N THR A 309 -15.45 -3.23 -5.15
CA THR A 309 -15.72 -4.60 -5.60
C THR A 309 -17.09 -4.72 -6.27
N GLU A 310 -18.11 -4.07 -5.72
CA GLU A 310 -19.50 -4.08 -6.22
C GLU A 310 -19.70 -3.32 -7.55
N SER A 311 -18.70 -2.56 -7.99
CA SER A 311 -18.66 -1.89 -9.29
C SER A 311 -17.60 -2.46 -10.24
N CYS A 312 -17.08 -3.65 -9.94
CA CYS A 312 -16.07 -4.34 -10.73
C CYS A 312 -14.76 -3.52 -10.89
N ALA A 313 -14.10 -3.26 -9.75
CA ALA A 313 -12.89 -2.44 -9.63
C ALA A 313 -13.15 -0.96 -9.93
N ASP A 314 -12.12 -0.24 -10.41
CA ASP A 314 -12.20 1.20 -10.63
C ASP A 314 -13.16 1.59 -11.75
N ILE A 315 -13.90 2.64 -11.51
CA ILE A 315 -14.90 3.18 -12.44
C ILE A 315 -14.68 4.66 -12.73
N THR A 316 -13.63 5.25 -12.17
CA THR A 316 -13.19 6.61 -12.47
C THR A 316 -11.69 6.64 -12.68
N THR A 317 -11.21 7.68 -13.39
CA THR A 317 -9.79 7.90 -13.60
C THR A 317 -9.46 9.38 -13.54
N PHE A 318 -8.31 9.71 -12.97
CA PHE A 318 -7.77 11.05 -12.92
C PHE A 318 -6.26 11.03 -13.10
N ASP A 319 -5.75 11.67 -14.16
CA ASP A 319 -4.32 11.88 -14.32
C ASP A 319 -3.89 13.07 -13.46
N THR A 320 -2.97 12.82 -12.53
CA THR A 320 -2.45 13.86 -11.63
C THR A 320 -1.45 14.79 -12.31
N TRP A 321 -1.04 14.48 -13.56
CA TRP A 321 -0.09 15.28 -14.31
C TRP A 321 -0.59 16.71 -14.53
N GLY A 322 0.20 17.70 -14.08
CA GLY A 322 -0.14 19.12 -14.20
C GLY A 322 -1.25 19.59 -13.26
N TRP A 323 -1.77 18.73 -12.40
CA TRP A 323 -2.76 19.12 -11.40
C TRP A 323 -2.08 19.78 -10.18
N THR A 324 -2.64 20.92 -9.77
CA THR A 324 -2.27 21.64 -8.54
C THR A 324 -3.53 21.91 -7.74
N ALA A 325 -3.50 21.66 -6.43
CA ALA A 325 -4.64 21.92 -5.56
C ALA A 325 -5.07 23.41 -5.63
N PRO A 326 -6.37 23.71 -5.80
CA PRO A 326 -6.86 25.08 -5.71
C PRO A 326 -6.64 25.66 -4.30
N PRO A 327 -6.39 26.97 -4.14
CA PRO A 327 -6.12 27.59 -2.83
C PRO A 327 -7.23 27.39 -1.78
N ASP A 328 -8.49 27.34 -2.22
CA ASP A 328 -9.67 27.26 -1.34
C ASP A 328 -10.00 25.81 -0.91
N TYR A 329 -9.48 24.83 -1.63
CA TYR A 329 -9.58 23.43 -1.27
C TYR A 329 -8.30 23.08 -0.54
N GLY A 330 -8.35 23.01 0.80
CA GLY A 330 -7.19 22.69 1.63
C GLY A 330 -6.32 21.60 0.99
N SER A 331 -5.01 21.81 1.02
CA SER A 331 -3.93 21.19 0.21
C SER A 331 -3.76 19.66 0.30
N HIS A 332 -4.85 18.90 0.48
CA HIS A 332 -4.85 17.51 0.87
C HIS A 332 -5.54 16.57 -0.13
N TYR A 333 -6.48 17.06 -0.94
CA TYR A 333 -7.35 16.18 -1.73
C TYR A 333 -6.98 16.14 -3.21
N VAL A 334 -6.63 14.95 -3.72
CA VAL A 334 -6.47 14.69 -5.16
C VAL A 334 -7.79 14.16 -5.72
N PRO A 335 -8.33 14.72 -6.82
CA PRO A 335 -9.53 14.20 -7.44
C PRO A 335 -9.39 12.73 -7.85
N VAL A 336 -10.50 12.00 -7.80
CA VAL A 336 -10.60 10.63 -8.34
C VAL A 336 -11.17 10.63 -9.76
N GLY A 337 -11.49 11.81 -10.28
CA GLY A 337 -11.84 12.03 -11.69
C GLY A 337 -13.30 11.76 -12.01
N LYS A 338 -13.54 11.41 -13.27
CA LYS A 338 -14.88 11.25 -13.87
C LYS A 338 -15.22 9.78 -14.06
N PRO A 339 -16.51 9.41 -14.04
CA PRO A 339 -16.93 8.05 -14.38
C PRO A 339 -16.52 7.68 -15.80
N PHE A 340 -16.11 6.42 -15.98
CA PHE A 340 -15.92 5.82 -17.29
C PHE A 340 -17.23 5.72 -18.08
N GLU A 341 -17.09 5.54 -19.39
CA GLU A 341 -18.20 5.28 -20.29
C GLU A 341 -19.02 4.06 -19.82
N GLY A 342 -20.35 4.17 -19.89
CA GLY A 342 -21.25 3.12 -19.37
C GLY A 342 -21.48 3.14 -17.86
N THR A 343 -20.81 4.03 -17.12
CA THR A 343 -21.05 4.28 -15.69
C THR A 343 -21.68 5.65 -15.48
N SER A 344 -22.63 5.75 -14.56
CA SER A 344 -23.22 7.00 -14.09
C SER A 344 -22.98 7.13 -12.59
N MET A 345 -22.67 8.34 -12.13
CA MET A 345 -22.40 8.62 -10.72
C MET A 345 -23.23 9.81 -10.25
N VAL A 346 -24.05 9.65 -9.23
CA VAL A 346 -24.91 10.70 -8.69
C VAL A 346 -24.51 10.98 -7.26
N VAL A 347 -24.42 12.25 -6.89
CA VAL A 347 -24.20 12.66 -5.50
C VAL A 347 -25.55 13.02 -4.91
N VAL A 348 -25.91 12.41 -3.79
CA VAL A 348 -27.24 12.57 -3.17
C VAL A 348 -27.16 13.06 -1.72
N ASP A 349 -28.23 13.69 -1.26
CA ASP A 349 -28.41 14.06 0.15
C ASP A 349 -28.95 12.89 0.99
N ALA A 350 -29.24 13.16 2.28
CA ALA A 350 -29.81 12.17 3.19
C ALA A 350 -31.23 11.71 2.81
N GLY A 351 -31.95 12.52 2.03
CA GLY A 351 -33.26 12.20 1.44
C GLY A 351 -33.17 11.50 0.08
N GLN A 352 -31.96 11.11 -0.34
CA GLN A 352 -31.66 10.48 -1.62
C GLN A 352 -32.03 11.33 -2.84
N GLN A 353 -32.04 12.66 -2.68
CA GLN A 353 -32.23 13.59 -3.78
C GLN A 353 -30.88 13.98 -4.40
N PRO A 354 -30.75 14.02 -5.74
CA PRO A 354 -29.54 14.50 -6.40
C PRO A 354 -29.16 15.92 -5.96
N LEU A 355 -27.89 16.11 -5.63
CA LEU A 355 -27.29 17.39 -5.25
C LEU A 355 -26.64 18.07 -6.47
N PRO A 356 -26.66 19.41 -6.54
CA PRO A 356 -25.91 20.15 -7.54
C PRO A 356 -24.40 20.09 -7.29
N ASP A 357 -23.61 20.40 -8.32
CA ASP A 357 -22.15 20.48 -8.22
C ASP A 357 -21.71 21.43 -7.09
N GLY A 358 -20.61 21.08 -6.42
CA GLY A 358 -20.05 21.82 -5.29
C GLY A 358 -20.60 21.40 -3.92
N GLN A 359 -21.69 20.64 -3.86
CA GLN A 359 -22.23 20.16 -2.57
C GLN A 359 -21.73 18.76 -2.22
N ALA A 360 -21.47 18.55 -0.92
CA ALA A 360 -21.00 17.28 -0.40
C ALA A 360 -22.17 16.34 -0.06
N GLY A 361 -22.13 15.13 -0.60
CA GLY A 361 -23.18 14.12 -0.38
C GLY A 361 -22.67 12.69 -0.49
N GLU A 362 -23.58 11.72 -0.39
CA GLU A 362 -23.27 10.31 -0.63
C GLU A 362 -23.16 10.04 -2.14
N LEU A 363 -22.14 9.29 -2.54
CA LEU A 363 -21.97 8.84 -3.91
C LEU A 363 -22.82 7.59 -4.20
N CYS A 364 -23.62 7.65 -5.26
CA CYS A 364 -24.36 6.52 -5.83
C CYS A 364 -23.84 6.20 -7.24
N ILE A 365 -23.75 4.92 -7.58
CA ILE A 365 -23.27 4.44 -8.88
C ILE A 365 -24.39 3.71 -9.62
N ALA A 366 -24.55 3.97 -10.91
CA ALA A 366 -25.43 3.25 -11.81
C ALA A 366 -24.69 2.83 -13.08
N GLY A 367 -25.29 1.91 -13.83
CA GLY A 367 -24.85 1.53 -15.18
C GLY A 367 -24.18 0.17 -15.26
N LEU A 368 -23.49 -0.05 -16.38
CA LEU A 368 -22.99 -1.35 -16.80
C LEU A 368 -21.74 -1.82 -16.05
N SER A 369 -21.20 -1.03 -15.11
CA SER A 369 -20.13 -1.47 -14.22
C SER A 369 -20.64 -2.20 -12.97
N LEU A 370 -21.94 -2.10 -12.66
CA LEU A 370 -22.47 -2.75 -11.45
C LEU A 370 -22.44 -4.28 -11.56
N CYS A 371 -21.93 -4.89 -10.49
CA CYS A 371 -22.01 -6.32 -10.22
C CYS A 371 -23.46 -6.77 -9.98
N ASN A 372 -23.66 -8.10 -9.98
CA ASN A 372 -25.00 -8.70 -9.87
C ASN A 372 -25.60 -8.59 -8.46
N GLY A 373 -24.81 -8.20 -7.46
CA GLY A 373 -25.25 -8.03 -6.08
C GLY A 373 -24.41 -8.85 -5.09
N TYR A 374 -24.99 -9.11 -3.92
CA TYR A 374 -24.39 -9.95 -2.89
C TYR A 374 -24.97 -11.37 -2.89
N LEU A 375 -24.08 -12.35 -2.73
CA LEU A 375 -24.42 -13.75 -2.57
C LEU A 375 -25.12 -13.98 -1.23
N ASN A 376 -26.33 -14.56 -1.26
CA ASN A 376 -27.09 -14.96 -0.08
C ASN A 376 -27.31 -13.84 0.97
N ARG A 377 -27.44 -12.56 0.54
CA ARG A 377 -27.68 -11.39 1.41
C ARG A 377 -28.80 -10.47 0.90
N PRO A 378 -30.06 -10.94 0.83
CA PRO A 378 -31.18 -10.14 0.32
C PRO A 378 -31.45 -8.87 1.16
N ASP A 379 -31.14 -8.92 2.46
CA ASP A 379 -31.24 -7.80 3.40
C ASP A 379 -30.25 -6.67 3.06
N GLN A 380 -28.98 -7.00 2.79
CA GLN A 380 -27.97 -6.02 2.41
C GLN A 380 -28.16 -5.53 0.97
N GLU A 381 -28.61 -6.43 0.08
CA GLU A 381 -28.94 -6.10 -1.31
C GLU A 381 -29.96 -4.95 -1.36
N GLY A 382 -31.08 -5.08 -0.64
CA GLY A 382 -32.12 -4.03 -0.61
C GLY A 382 -31.70 -2.72 0.06
N GLN A 383 -30.65 -2.72 0.88
CA GLN A 383 -30.13 -1.51 1.53
C GLN A 383 -29.10 -0.77 0.68
N ARG A 384 -28.30 -1.51 -0.11
CA ARG A 384 -27.18 -0.96 -0.89
C ARG A 384 -27.55 -0.77 -2.36
N PHE A 385 -28.28 -1.72 -2.96
CA PHE A 385 -28.76 -1.64 -4.34
C PHE A 385 -30.20 -1.15 -4.35
N VAL A 386 -30.38 0.15 -4.43
CA VAL A 386 -31.69 0.82 -4.31
C VAL A 386 -32.17 1.35 -5.66
N SER A 387 -33.46 1.64 -5.75
CA SER A 387 -34.03 2.35 -6.89
C SER A 387 -34.08 3.84 -6.55
N LEU A 388 -33.38 4.68 -7.33
CA LEU A 388 -33.46 6.14 -7.23
C LEU A 388 -34.23 6.71 -8.40
N ASN A 389 -35.10 7.69 -8.13
CA ASN A 389 -35.70 8.50 -9.17
C ASN A 389 -34.72 9.60 -9.58
N ILE A 390 -34.20 9.52 -10.81
CA ILE A 390 -33.29 10.51 -11.36
C ILE A 390 -33.93 11.03 -12.65
N GLU A 391 -34.23 12.32 -12.68
CA GLU A 391 -34.86 12.99 -13.84
C GLU A 391 -36.17 12.31 -14.31
N GLY A 392 -36.92 11.71 -13.38
CA GLY A 392 -38.20 11.05 -13.67
C GLY A 392 -38.10 9.54 -13.95
N GLU A 393 -36.90 8.98 -14.08
CA GLU A 393 -36.68 7.54 -14.30
C GLU A 393 -36.21 6.86 -13.01
N ASN A 394 -36.76 5.67 -12.74
CA ASN A 394 -36.31 4.85 -11.61
C ASN A 394 -35.14 3.97 -12.04
N VAL A 395 -33.96 4.23 -11.47
CA VAL A 395 -32.71 3.57 -11.85
C VAL A 395 -32.14 2.80 -10.66
N ARG A 396 -31.72 1.55 -10.91
CA ARG A 396 -30.97 0.77 -9.93
C ARG A 396 -29.60 1.39 -9.73
N VAL A 397 -29.32 1.85 -8.52
CA VAL A 397 -28.03 2.39 -8.11
C VAL A 397 -27.45 1.58 -6.96
N LEU A 398 -26.14 1.65 -6.82
CA LEU A 398 -25.39 1.21 -5.66
C LEU A 398 -25.04 2.41 -4.77
N ARG A 399 -25.43 2.37 -3.51
CA ARG A 399 -25.02 3.30 -2.45
C ARG A 399 -23.65 2.94 -1.89
N THR A 400 -22.64 3.74 -2.20
CA THR A 400 -21.24 3.43 -1.89
C THR A 400 -20.89 3.57 -0.40
N GLY A 401 -21.61 4.44 0.31
CA GLY A 401 -21.21 4.94 1.62
C GLY A 401 -19.98 5.86 1.61
N ASP A 402 -19.53 6.31 0.44
CA ASP A 402 -18.48 7.31 0.32
C ASP A 402 -19.10 8.71 0.21
N LYS A 403 -18.51 9.67 0.93
CA LYS A 403 -18.86 11.08 0.86
C LYS A 403 -17.99 11.76 -0.18
N VAL A 404 -18.60 12.46 -1.12
CA VAL A 404 -17.87 13.13 -2.20
C VAL A 404 -18.42 14.53 -2.48
N ILE A 405 -17.62 15.34 -3.16
CA ILE A 405 -18.07 16.56 -3.85
C ILE A 405 -17.82 16.37 -5.35
N ARG A 406 -18.80 16.70 -6.18
CA ARG A 406 -18.62 16.83 -7.63
C ARG A 406 -18.23 18.26 -7.96
N LEU A 407 -17.10 18.46 -8.63
CA LEU A 407 -16.64 19.76 -9.10
C LEU A 407 -17.39 20.17 -10.38
N ALA A 408 -17.38 21.46 -10.70
CA ALA A 408 -17.94 21.97 -11.96
C ALA A 408 -17.26 21.39 -13.22
N SER A 409 -16.01 20.91 -13.09
CA SER A 409 -15.34 20.17 -14.16
C SER A 409 -15.97 18.79 -14.43
N GLY A 410 -16.76 18.27 -13.49
CA GLY A 410 -17.30 16.91 -13.44
C GLY A 410 -16.47 15.94 -12.61
N ASP A 411 -15.25 16.31 -12.21
CA ASP A 411 -14.37 15.47 -11.38
C ASP A 411 -14.92 15.33 -9.96
N LEU A 412 -14.65 14.19 -9.32
CA LEU A 412 -15.06 13.92 -7.95
C LEU A 412 -13.89 14.09 -6.98
N ILE A 413 -14.16 14.72 -5.84
CA ILE A 413 -13.28 14.73 -4.67
C ILE A 413 -13.86 13.78 -3.63
N HIS A 414 -13.07 12.79 -3.22
CA HIS A 414 -13.44 11.86 -2.14
C HIS A 414 -13.11 12.45 -0.77
N LEU A 415 -14.13 12.65 0.06
CA LEU A 415 -14.02 13.27 1.39
C LEU A 415 -13.93 12.26 2.55
N GLY A 416 -13.96 10.96 2.24
CA GLY A 416 -13.99 9.89 3.24
C GLY A 416 -15.30 9.13 3.21
N ARG A 417 -15.57 8.38 4.28
CA ARG A 417 -16.76 7.54 4.41
C ARG A 417 -17.82 8.19 5.28
N ILE A 418 -19.09 7.92 4.97
CA ILE A 418 -20.22 8.27 5.85
C ILE A 418 -20.45 7.20 6.93
N ASP A 419 -20.01 5.97 6.66
CA ASP A 419 -20.08 4.84 7.59
C ASP A 419 -18.71 4.59 8.27
N SER A 420 -18.65 3.59 9.15
CA SER A 420 -17.47 3.30 9.98
C SER A 420 -16.42 2.42 9.32
N GLN A 421 -16.57 2.07 8.03
CA GLN A 421 -15.60 1.19 7.37
C GLN A 421 -14.24 1.85 7.22
N ILE A 422 -13.20 1.02 7.23
CA ILE A 422 -11.81 1.45 7.17
C ILE A 422 -11.22 0.98 5.84
N LYS A 423 -10.48 1.86 5.17
CA LYS A 423 -9.60 1.51 4.04
C LYS A 423 -8.18 1.42 4.57
N LEU A 424 -7.59 0.22 4.54
CA LEU A 424 -6.23 -0.01 5.02
C LEU A 424 -5.50 -0.94 4.05
N ARG A 425 -4.42 -0.46 3.43
CA ARG A 425 -3.55 -1.23 2.53
C ARG A 425 -4.33 -1.86 1.37
N GLY A 426 -5.30 -1.12 0.84
CA GLY A 426 -6.19 -1.57 -0.23
C GLY A 426 -7.32 -2.51 0.21
N TYR A 427 -7.36 -2.90 1.49
CA TYR A 427 -8.45 -3.71 2.03
C TYR A 427 -9.56 -2.84 2.62
N ARG A 428 -10.80 -3.22 2.35
CA ARG A 428 -11.99 -2.68 2.97
C ARG A 428 -12.31 -3.50 4.20
N ILE A 429 -12.09 -2.93 5.37
CA ILE A 429 -12.27 -3.59 6.67
C ILE A 429 -13.51 -3.04 7.35
N GLU A 430 -14.36 -3.93 7.81
CA GLU A 430 -15.52 -3.60 8.65
C GLU A 430 -15.10 -3.77 10.11
N PRO A 431 -15.03 -2.69 10.91
CA PRO A 431 -14.71 -2.80 12.34
C PRO A 431 -15.54 -3.87 13.03
N GLY A 432 -16.83 -3.97 12.71
CA GLY A 432 -17.75 -4.92 13.30
C GLY A 432 -17.36 -6.40 13.10
N GLU A 433 -16.71 -6.77 11.98
CA GLU A 433 -16.21 -8.14 11.76
C GLU A 433 -15.11 -8.48 12.76
N VAL A 434 -14.16 -7.55 12.93
CA VAL A 434 -13.06 -7.69 13.89
C VAL A 434 -13.58 -7.64 15.32
N GLU A 435 -14.48 -6.71 15.64
CA GLU A 435 -15.08 -6.55 16.97
C GLU A 435 -15.84 -7.80 17.40
N ASN A 436 -16.67 -8.38 16.51
CA ASN A 436 -17.44 -9.58 16.82
C ASN A 436 -16.52 -10.77 17.07
N LEU A 437 -15.52 -10.99 16.21
CA LEU A 437 -14.56 -12.07 16.41
C LEU A 437 -13.78 -11.89 17.71
N LEU A 438 -13.29 -10.69 18.02
CA LEU A 438 -12.63 -10.44 19.31
C LEU A 438 -13.56 -10.65 20.51
N CYS A 439 -14.86 -10.36 20.38
CA CYS A 439 -15.85 -10.62 21.43
C CYS A 439 -16.11 -12.12 21.69
N ASP A 440 -15.76 -13.01 20.74
CA ASP A 440 -15.84 -14.46 20.93
C ASP A 440 -14.72 -14.99 21.85
N HIS A 441 -13.66 -14.21 22.08
CA HIS A 441 -12.64 -14.55 23.08
C HIS A 441 -13.25 -14.52 24.50
N PRO A 442 -13.06 -15.57 25.35
CA PRO A 442 -13.76 -15.71 26.63
C PRO A 442 -13.63 -14.51 27.58
N SER A 443 -12.47 -13.85 27.58
CA SER A 443 -12.19 -12.70 28.45
C SER A 443 -12.74 -11.36 27.94
N VAL A 444 -13.24 -11.28 26.70
CA VAL A 444 -13.74 -10.03 26.11
C VAL A 444 -15.24 -9.91 26.32
N LYS A 445 -15.67 -8.72 26.76
CA LYS A 445 -17.09 -8.36 26.94
C LYS A 445 -17.58 -7.48 25.81
N GLN A 446 -16.79 -6.49 25.40
CA GLN A 446 -17.06 -5.60 24.28
C GLN A 446 -15.75 -5.22 23.61
N ALA A 447 -15.78 -5.02 22.30
CA ALA A 447 -14.65 -4.55 21.51
C ALA A 447 -15.08 -3.36 20.64
N ALA A 448 -14.15 -2.43 20.42
CA ALA A 448 -14.29 -1.36 19.45
C ALA A 448 -12.98 -1.18 18.68
N ILE A 449 -13.04 -1.25 17.35
CA ILE A 449 -11.89 -1.00 16.50
C ILE A 449 -11.87 0.45 16.03
N VAL A 450 -10.71 1.09 16.19
CA VAL A 450 -10.41 2.45 15.72
C VAL A 450 -9.24 2.38 14.75
N PHE A 451 -9.31 3.15 13.67
CA PHE A 451 -8.23 3.29 12.71
C PHE A 451 -7.33 4.48 13.08
N ASP A 452 -6.05 4.20 13.29
CA ASP A 452 -5.00 5.20 13.40
C ASP A 452 -4.48 5.50 11.99
N ALA A 453 -4.95 6.60 11.40
CA ALA A 453 -4.62 6.98 10.03
C ALA A 453 -3.16 7.43 9.87
N ASP A 454 -2.56 8.00 10.92
CA ASP A 454 -1.18 8.49 10.88
C ASP A 454 -0.20 7.32 10.85
N GLN A 455 -0.45 6.28 11.67
CA GLN A 455 0.38 5.08 11.71
C GLN A 455 -0.12 3.94 10.81
N GLN A 456 -1.24 4.12 10.09
CA GLN A 456 -1.85 3.10 9.21
C GLN A 456 -2.04 1.75 9.92
N ARG A 457 -2.70 1.77 11.08
CA ARG A 457 -2.90 0.58 11.94
C ARG A 457 -4.28 0.54 12.62
N LEU A 458 -4.67 -0.65 13.06
CA LEU A 458 -5.90 -0.89 13.80
C LEU A 458 -5.61 -0.95 15.31
N VAL A 459 -6.39 -0.21 16.09
CA VAL A 459 -6.34 -0.18 17.56
C VAL A 459 -7.62 -0.79 18.11
N ALA A 460 -7.50 -1.81 18.96
CA ALA A 460 -8.60 -2.48 19.63
C ALA A 460 -8.79 -1.95 21.05
N PHE A 461 -9.91 -1.27 21.29
CA PHE A 461 -10.36 -0.91 22.64
C PHE A 461 -11.27 -2.01 23.17
N LEU A 462 -10.95 -2.54 24.34
CA LEU A 462 -11.59 -3.74 24.89
C LEU A 462 -12.13 -3.47 26.28
N ALA A 463 -13.41 -3.75 26.50
CA ALA A 463 -13.94 -4.01 27.82
C ALA A 463 -13.85 -5.51 28.10
N VAL A 464 -13.23 -5.87 29.23
CA VAL A 464 -12.91 -7.25 29.59
C VAL A 464 -13.82 -7.75 30.72
N ARG A 465 -14.00 -9.06 30.82
CA ARG A 465 -14.80 -9.68 31.89
C ARG A 465 -13.94 -9.78 33.15
N GLU A 466 -14.47 -9.29 34.28
CA GLU A 466 -13.78 -9.37 35.57
C GLU A 466 -13.43 -10.83 35.93
N GLY A 467 -12.23 -11.04 36.50
CA GLY A 467 -11.77 -12.35 36.96
C GLY A 467 -11.41 -13.35 35.85
N THR A 468 -11.33 -12.93 34.59
CA THR A 468 -10.99 -13.80 33.45
C THR A 468 -9.53 -13.70 32.99
N TYR A 469 -8.71 -12.93 33.70
CA TYR A 469 -7.28 -12.77 33.44
C TYR A 469 -6.55 -12.31 34.71
N ASP A 470 -5.29 -12.76 34.86
CA ASP A 470 -4.45 -12.45 36.03
C ASP A 470 -3.56 -11.21 35.81
N ALA A 471 -3.14 -10.96 34.55
CA ALA A 471 -2.30 -9.84 34.15
C ALA A 471 -2.73 -9.30 32.78
N GLU A 472 -2.70 -7.97 32.60
CA GLU A 472 -3.06 -7.28 31.34
C GLU A 472 -2.24 -7.82 30.16
N ASP A 473 -0.92 -7.96 30.33
CA ASP A 473 -0.02 -8.41 29.26
C ASP A 473 -0.34 -9.83 28.79
N ALA A 474 -0.61 -10.74 29.73
CA ALA A 474 -0.97 -12.13 29.42
C ALA A 474 -2.31 -12.22 28.65
N LEU A 475 -3.25 -11.33 28.96
CA LEU A 475 -4.52 -11.24 28.22
C LEU A 475 -4.28 -10.69 26.81
N ILE A 476 -3.50 -9.62 26.65
CA ILE A 476 -3.17 -9.05 25.34
C ILE A 476 -2.48 -10.10 24.46
N ASP A 477 -1.56 -10.89 25.01
CA ASP A 477 -0.90 -11.97 24.28
C ASP A 477 -1.85 -13.13 23.93
N SER A 478 -2.83 -13.43 24.78
CA SER A 478 -3.91 -14.37 24.46
C SER A 478 -4.77 -13.87 23.30
N LEU A 479 -5.15 -12.58 23.32
CA LEU A 479 -5.97 -11.93 22.30
C LEU A 479 -5.26 -11.84 20.95
N ARG A 480 -3.96 -11.61 20.94
CA ARG A 480 -3.14 -11.61 19.71
C ARG A 480 -3.09 -13.00 19.08
N ARG A 481 -2.76 -14.03 19.87
CA ARG A 481 -2.79 -15.43 19.39
C ARG A 481 -4.17 -15.83 18.87
N TYR A 482 -5.22 -15.38 19.54
CA TYR A 482 -6.58 -15.58 19.08
C TYR A 482 -6.87 -14.84 17.76
N ALA A 483 -6.46 -13.58 17.63
CA ALA A 483 -6.57 -12.82 16.39
C ALA A 483 -5.77 -13.46 15.23
N GLU A 484 -4.61 -14.04 15.51
CA GLU A 484 -3.80 -14.75 14.51
C GLU A 484 -4.49 -15.97 13.91
N THR A 485 -5.27 -16.69 14.73
CA THR A 485 -5.98 -17.90 14.29
C THR A 485 -7.36 -17.62 13.69
N THR A 486 -7.94 -16.44 13.95
CA THR A 486 -9.32 -16.09 13.54
C THR A 486 -9.40 -15.02 12.46
N LEU A 487 -8.43 -14.10 12.40
CA LEU A 487 -8.42 -12.96 11.49
C LEU A 487 -7.35 -13.10 10.40
N LEU A 488 -7.68 -12.58 9.22
CA LEU A 488 -6.70 -12.38 8.15
C LEU A 488 -5.64 -11.35 8.59
N PRO A 489 -4.38 -11.46 8.11
CA PRO A 489 -3.29 -10.58 8.56
C PRO A 489 -3.61 -9.08 8.53
N TYR A 490 -4.29 -8.58 7.50
CA TYR A 490 -4.64 -7.16 7.38
C TYR A 490 -5.75 -6.69 8.32
N MET A 491 -6.49 -7.60 8.97
CA MET A 491 -7.57 -7.30 9.92
C MET A 491 -7.10 -7.30 11.38
N ARG A 492 -5.86 -7.73 11.65
CA ARG A 492 -5.35 -7.90 13.02
C ARG A 492 -5.01 -6.54 13.64
N PRO A 493 -5.55 -6.21 14.81
CA PRO A 493 -5.10 -5.04 15.59
C PRO A 493 -3.65 -5.19 16.03
N THR A 494 -2.89 -4.11 15.96
CA THR A 494 -1.50 -4.08 16.47
C THR A 494 -1.44 -3.59 17.92
N THR A 495 -2.40 -2.74 18.30
CA THR A 495 -2.49 -2.14 19.64
C THR A 495 -3.79 -2.55 20.32
N TYR A 496 -3.70 -2.94 21.59
CA TYR A 496 -4.83 -3.31 22.42
C TYR A 496 -4.88 -2.40 23.65
N VAL A 497 -6.03 -1.78 23.89
CA VAL A 497 -6.27 -0.85 24.99
C VAL A 497 -7.38 -1.42 25.85
N LEU A 498 -7.07 -1.76 27.10
CA LEU A 498 -8.09 -2.22 28.04
C LEU A 498 -8.81 -1.03 28.68
N ASN A 499 -10.14 -1.17 28.81
CA ASN A 499 -11.02 -0.20 29.43
C ASN A 499 -11.96 -0.93 30.40
N ASP A 500 -12.31 -0.27 31.51
CA ASP A 500 -13.34 -0.79 32.42
C ASP A 500 -14.71 -0.85 31.71
N VAL A 501 -15.04 0.21 30.98
CA VAL A 501 -16.26 0.36 30.18
C VAL A 501 -15.95 1.17 28.92
N LEU A 502 -16.45 0.74 27.77
CA LEU A 502 -16.37 1.53 26.54
C LEU A 502 -17.40 2.67 26.55
N PRO A 503 -17.03 3.90 26.16
CA PRO A 503 -17.95 5.03 26.14
C PRO A 503 -19.09 4.75 25.16
N THR A 504 -20.30 5.20 25.51
CA THR A 504 -21.50 5.03 24.68
C THR A 504 -22.14 6.37 24.33
N THR A 505 -22.89 6.39 23.22
CA THR A 505 -23.75 7.51 22.82
C THR A 505 -25.04 7.51 23.64
N ALA A 506 -25.84 8.58 23.54
CA ALA A 506 -27.17 8.64 24.15
C ALA A 506 -28.13 7.52 23.69
N THR A 507 -27.84 6.88 22.55
CA THR A 507 -28.60 5.74 22.02
C THR A 507 -28.06 4.38 22.48
N GLY A 508 -27.07 4.35 23.37
CA GLY A 508 -26.47 3.14 23.92
C GLY A 508 -25.47 2.43 23.00
N LYS A 509 -25.12 3.01 21.84
CA LYS A 509 -24.08 2.47 20.93
C LYS A 509 -22.70 2.92 21.38
N ILE A 510 -21.64 2.16 21.10
CA ILE A 510 -20.26 2.58 21.42
C ILE A 510 -19.93 3.90 20.70
N ASN A 511 -19.44 4.87 21.47
CA ASN A 511 -19.00 6.17 20.97
C ASN A 511 -17.51 6.13 20.61
N ARG A 512 -17.20 5.71 19.38
CA ARG A 512 -15.82 5.60 18.88
C ARG A 512 -15.08 6.94 18.84
N GLN A 513 -15.77 8.06 18.67
CA GLN A 513 -15.15 9.39 18.66
C GLN A 513 -14.64 9.83 20.04
N ALA A 514 -15.16 9.23 21.12
CA ALA A 514 -14.69 9.46 22.47
C ALA A 514 -13.45 8.60 22.83
N LEU A 515 -13.14 7.58 22.02
CA LEU A 515 -11.95 6.76 22.22
C LEU A 515 -10.73 7.49 21.68
N ARG A 516 -9.72 7.68 22.53
CA ARG A 516 -8.46 8.31 22.15
C ARG A 516 -7.39 7.24 22.00
N ILE A 517 -6.77 7.20 20.82
CA ILE A 517 -5.57 6.39 20.59
C ILE A 517 -4.49 6.93 21.53
N PRO A 518 -3.83 6.07 22.32
CA PRO A 518 -2.72 6.50 23.18
C PRO A 518 -1.58 7.06 22.33
N ASP A 519 -1.02 8.20 22.73
CA ASP A 519 0.27 8.69 22.21
C ASP A 519 1.35 7.71 22.68
N GLU A 520 1.80 6.80 21.82
CA GLU A 520 2.59 5.65 22.26
C GLU A 520 4.00 6.02 22.74
N ASN A 521 4.32 5.52 23.94
CA ASN A 521 5.64 5.07 24.39
C ASN A 521 5.42 3.94 25.43
N LYS A 522 4.58 2.93 25.11
CA LYS A 522 4.48 1.75 25.99
C LYS A 522 5.73 0.87 25.79
N PRO A 523 6.38 0.42 26.88
CA PRO A 523 7.48 -0.54 26.79
C PRO A 523 6.99 -1.88 26.19
N PRO A 524 7.90 -2.70 25.62
CA PRO A 524 7.56 -4.02 25.15
C PRO A 524 6.88 -4.85 26.25
N LEU A 525 5.91 -5.68 25.86
CA LEU A 525 5.14 -6.56 26.75
C LEU A 525 5.99 -7.70 27.34
N THR A 526 7.15 -7.98 26.75
CA THR A 526 8.11 -8.94 27.30
C THR A 526 9.18 -8.20 28.11
N ALA A 527 9.66 -8.84 29.19
CA ALA A 527 10.80 -8.34 29.93
C ALA A 527 11.95 -8.07 28.95
N TYR A 528 12.48 -6.85 28.94
CA TYR A 528 13.51 -6.45 28.00
C TYR A 528 14.70 -7.42 28.06
N VAL A 529 14.97 -8.09 26.93
CA VAL A 529 16.15 -8.93 26.73
C VAL A 529 17.11 -8.19 25.83
N GLU A 530 18.32 -7.90 26.31
CA GLU A 530 19.33 -7.19 25.52
C GLU A 530 19.72 -8.00 24.26
N PRO A 531 19.68 -7.39 23.06
CA PRO A 531 20.15 -8.01 21.82
C PRO A 531 21.64 -8.37 21.90
N GLN A 532 21.99 -9.57 21.46
CA GLN A 532 23.39 -9.97 21.32
C GLN A 532 24.11 -9.13 20.25
N GLN A 533 25.40 -8.86 20.46
CA GLN A 533 26.25 -8.16 19.47
C GLN A 533 26.25 -8.87 18.11
N GLY A 534 26.42 -8.10 17.03
CA GLY A 534 26.38 -8.62 15.66
C GLY A 534 25.00 -8.46 15.02
N ILE A 535 24.58 -9.46 14.24
CA ILE A 535 23.37 -9.39 13.40
C ILE A 535 22.10 -9.17 14.24
N GLU A 536 21.98 -9.78 15.43
CA GLU A 536 20.82 -9.59 16.33
C GLU A 536 20.66 -8.12 16.75
N LEU A 537 21.76 -7.45 17.12
CA LEU A 537 21.77 -6.01 17.44
C LEU A 537 21.47 -5.15 16.21
N ASP A 538 22.04 -5.47 15.04
CA ASP A 538 21.79 -4.71 13.81
C ASP A 538 20.29 -4.77 13.42
N ILE A 539 19.64 -5.93 13.59
CA ILE A 539 18.18 -6.12 13.39
C ILE A 539 17.38 -5.29 14.38
N ALA A 540 17.68 -5.40 15.68
CA ALA A 540 16.97 -4.65 16.71
C ALA A 540 17.06 -3.13 16.48
N GLN A 541 18.24 -2.64 16.08
CA GLN A 541 18.45 -1.23 15.75
C GLN A 541 17.68 -0.79 14.50
N ALA A 542 17.67 -1.62 13.44
CA ALA A 542 16.93 -1.31 12.23
C ALA A 542 15.41 -1.27 12.47
N MET A 543 14.89 -2.20 13.28
CA MET A 543 13.50 -2.17 13.72
C MET A 543 13.19 -0.92 14.54
N ALA A 544 14.08 -0.55 15.47
CA ALA A 544 13.89 0.62 16.33
C ALA A 544 13.85 1.92 15.52
N GLU A 545 14.76 2.05 14.56
CA GLU A 545 14.82 3.19 13.62
C GLU A 545 13.53 3.32 12.80
N VAL A 546 13.02 2.22 12.24
CA VAL A 546 11.82 2.24 11.40
C VAL A 546 10.54 2.47 12.20
N LEU A 547 10.46 1.96 13.43
CA LEU A 547 9.31 2.13 14.31
C LEU A 547 9.37 3.44 15.12
N GLY A 548 10.49 4.19 15.07
CA GLY A 548 10.68 5.39 15.88
C GLY A 548 10.83 5.11 17.38
N LEU A 549 11.26 3.90 17.76
CA LEU A 549 11.43 3.48 19.14
C LEU A 549 12.88 3.69 19.61
N GLN A 550 13.08 4.02 20.89
CA GLN A 550 14.43 4.22 21.43
C GLN A 550 15.25 2.92 21.49
N ARG A 551 14.61 1.79 21.80
CA ARG A 551 15.25 0.47 21.89
C ARG A 551 14.24 -0.65 21.64
N ILE A 552 14.76 -1.77 21.12
CA ILE A 552 14.02 -3.01 20.91
C ILE A 552 14.88 -4.15 21.48
N GLY A 553 14.26 -5.02 22.25
CA GLY A 553 14.86 -6.22 22.84
C GLY A 553 14.90 -7.39 21.85
N ALA A 554 15.76 -8.37 22.13
CA ALA A 554 16.01 -9.53 21.29
C ALA A 554 14.77 -10.35 20.95
N THR A 555 13.80 -10.38 21.86
CA THR A 555 12.57 -11.17 21.79
C THR A 555 11.33 -10.32 21.54
N ASP A 556 11.50 -9.02 21.32
CA ASP A 556 10.36 -8.15 21.03
C ASP A 556 9.89 -8.40 19.61
N ASN A 557 8.62 -8.78 19.48
CA ASN A 557 8.03 -9.09 18.21
C ASN A 557 7.68 -7.79 17.46
N PHE A 558 8.25 -7.63 16.27
CA PHE A 558 8.10 -6.43 15.44
C PHE A 558 6.63 -6.05 15.17
N LEU A 559 5.75 -7.03 14.89
CA LEU A 559 4.33 -6.77 14.61
C LEU A 559 3.60 -6.29 15.87
N TYR A 560 4.00 -6.78 17.04
CA TYR A 560 3.42 -6.39 18.33
C TYR A 560 3.86 -4.99 18.77
N LEU A 561 4.95 -4.48 18.21
CA LEU A 561 5.44 -3.11 18.41
C LEU A 561 4.80 -2.11 17.42
N GLY A 562 3.73 -2.48 16.73
CA GLY A 562 3.10 -1.65 15.70
C GLY A 562 3.67 -1.83 14.29
N GLY A 563 4.64 -2.74 14.14
CA GLY A 563 5.22 -3.11 12.86
C GLY A 563 4.21 -3.69 11.87
N ASN A 564 4.44 -3.43 10.58
CA ASN A 564 3.61 -3.95 9.51
C ASN A 564 4.43 -4.32 8.26
N SER A 565 3.78 -4.88 7.23
CA SER A 565 4.48 -5.33 6.01
C SER A 565 5.25 -4.21 5.30
N LEU A 566 4.74 -2.97 5.26
CA LEU A 566 5.44 -1.84 4.67
C LEU A 566 6.65 -1.41 5.50
N GLN A 567 6.51 -1.37 6.83
CA GLN A 567 7.64 -1.11 7.73
C GLN A 567 8.66 -2.26 7.69
N ALA A 568 8.23 -3.52 7.55
CA ALA A 568 9.12 -4.65 7.37
C ALA A 568 9.96 -4.50 6.08
N MET A 569 9.37 -4.02 4.98
CA MET A 569 10.14 -3.69 3.77
C MET A 569 11.22 -2.65 4.04
N LYS A 570 10.92 -1.60 4.84
CA LYS A 570 11.91 -0.60 5.25
C LYS A 570 13.02 -1.21 6.12
N VAL A 571 12.66 -2.06 7.09
CA VAL A 571 13.63 -2.77 7.94
C VAL A 571 14.54 -3.66 7.09
N MET A 572 13.98 -4.44 6.17
CA MET A 572 14.77 -5.30 5.27
C MET A 572 15.68 -4.47 4.35
N ALA A 573 15.19 -3.37 3.78
CA ALA A 573 16.00 -2.47 2.96
C ALA A 573 17.16 -1.85 3.75
N LEU A 574 16.91 -1.43 4.99
CA LEU A 574 17.93 -0.89 5.90
C LEU A 574 18.95 -1.96 6.27
N LEU A 575 18.50 -3.17 6.61
CA LEU A 575 19.38 -4.27 7.01
C LEU A 575 20.27 -4.77 5.89
N ARG A 576 19.82 -4.73 4.62
CA ARG A 576 20.67 -5.08 3.47
C ARG A 576 21.92 -4.21 3.35
N THR A 577 21.92 -3.01 3.94
CA THR A 577 23.13 -2.18 4.03
C THR A 577 24.10 -2.63 5.14
N ARG A 578 23.68 -3.55 6.01
CA ARG A 578 24.37 -3.99 7.23
C ARG A 578 24.78 -5.49 7.22
N VAL A 579 24.17 -6.33 6.37
CA VAL A 579 24.44 -7.79 6.31
C VAL A 579 24.80 -8.29 4.90
N THR A 580 25.60 -9.36 4.79
CA THR A 580 26.08 -9.92 3.50
C THR A 580 25.08 -10.80 2.76
N VAL A 581 24.07 -11.31 3.47
CA VAL A 581 23.08 -12.23 2.89
C VAL A 581 21.82 -11.50 2.55
N ASP A 582 21.20 -11.97 1.47
CA ASP A 582 19.94 -11.47 0.98
C ASP A 582 18.83 -11.75 2.00
N ILE A 583 18.15 -10.69 2.46
CA ILE A 583 17.08 -10.81 3.46
C ILE A 583 15.76 -11.01 2.72
N VAL A 584 15.32 -12.25 2.61
CA VAL A 584 14.04 -12.59 1.97
C VAL A 584 12.88 -12.55 2.97
N PRO A 585 11.66 -12.15 2.54
CA PRO A 585 10.47 -12.08 3.40
C PRO A 585 10.18 -13.36 4.19
N SER A 586 10.42 -14.53 3.60
CA SER A 586 10.19 -15.84 4.22
C SER A 586 11.08 -16.11 5.45
N LEU A 587 12.19 -15.39 5.62
CA LEU A 587 13.03 -15.44 6.83
C LEU A 587 12.55 -14.47 7.92
N PHE A 588 11.75 -13.47 7.56
CA PHE A 588 11.32 -12.39 8.46
C PHE A 588 9.97 -12.67 9.11
N PHE A 589 8.99 -13.13 8.34
CA PHE A 589 7.59 -13.22 8.79
C PHE A 589 7.22 -14.40 9.70
N PRO A 590 7.90 -15.57 9.70
CA PRO A 590 7.51 -16.69 10.57
C PRO A 590 7.58 -16.35 12.07
N ASP A 591 8.63 -15.66 12.49
CA ASP A 591 8.83 -15.16 13.85
C ASP A 591 9.61 -13.83 13.78
N PRO A 592 8.92 -12.68 13.76
CA PRO A 592 9.54 -11.39 13.47
C PRO A 592 10.17 -10.76 14.72
N THR A 593 10.96 -11.53 15.48
CA THR A 593 11.78 -11.05 16.60
C THR A 593 13.25 -10.92 16.16
N PRO A 594 14.03 -9.95 16.69
CA PRO A 594 15.44 -9.82 16.31
C PRO A 594 16.25 -11.12 16.44
N ARG A 595 16.01 -11.90 17.50
CA ARG A 595 16.68 -13.18 17.73
C ARG A 595 16.29 -14.26 16.74
N ALA A 596 15.00 -14.42 16.45
CA ALA A 596 14.55 -15.44 15.52
C ALA A 596 15.02 -15.13 14.09
N ILE A 597 14.95 -13.86 13.69
CA ILE A 597 15.48 -13.41 12.39
C ILE A 597 17.00 -13.62 12.33
N ALA A 598 17.75 -13.27 13.39
CA ALA A 598 19.19 -13.50 13.44
C ALA A 598 19.55 -14.98 13.28
N ARG A 599 18.78 -15.89 13.91
CA ARG A 599 18.93 -17.34 13.75
C ARG A 599 18.62 -17.80 12.33
N ALA A 600 17.49 -17.37 11.78
CA ALA A 600 17.10 -17.71 10.41
C ALA A 600 18.13 -17.24 9.37
N LEU A 601 18.71 -16.05 9.58
CA LEU A 601 19.80 -15.53 8.76
C LEU A 601 21.10 -16.33 8.96
N ALA A 602 21.46 -16.69 10.19
CA ALA A 602 22.63 -17.51 10.46
C ALA A 602 22.52 -18.91 9.81
N ASP A 603 21.34 -19.54 9.88
CA ASP A 603 21.05 -20.81 9.22
C ASP A 603 21.11 -20.71 7.69
N ALA A 604 20.77 -19.54 7.13
CA ALA A 604 20.94 -19.21 5.72
C ALA A 604 22.39 -18.80 5.33
N GLY A 605 23.34 -18.85 6.27
CA GLY A 605 24.76 -18.54 6.02
C GLY A 605 25.10 -17.04 6.07
N ALA A 606 24.26 -16.20 6.69
CA ALA A 606 24.51 -14.77 6.81
C ALA A 606 25.71 -14.44 7.68
N SER A 607 26.60 -13.60 7.14
CA SER A 607 27.61 -12.88 7.92
C SER A 607 27.33 -11.38 7.91
N ARG A 608 27.80 -10.66 8.93
CA ARG A 608 27.72 -9.19 8.93
C ARG A 608 28.49 -8.66 7.72
N ALA A 609 27.93 -7.70 6.98
CA ALA A 609 28.68 -7.06 5.91
C ALA A 609 29.89 -6.39 6.55
N GLU A 610 31.11 -6.79 6.15
CA GLU A 610 32.31 -6.05 6.47
C GLU A 610 32.33 -4.75 5.66
N THR A 611 31.44 -3.83 6.01
CA THR A 611 31.62 -2.39 5.75
C THR A 611 32.19 -1.80 7.02
N GLU A 612 33.37 -2.26 7.40
CA GLU A 612 34.16 -1.54 8.38
C GLU A 612 34.38 -0.14 7.78
N LEU A 613 33.87 0.90 8.44
CA LEU A 613 34.13 2.28 8.06
C LEU A 613 35.62 2.55 8.27
N ARG A 614 36.41 2.22 7.25
CA ARG A 614 37.85 2.46 7.28
C ARG A 614 38.07 3.94 7.07
N PRO A 615 38.85 4.61 7.94
CA PRO A 615 39.29 5.97 7.68
C PRO A 615 39.95 6.02 6.30
N VAL A 616 39.32 6.73 5.37
CA VAL A 616 39.92 7.02 4.08
C VAL A 616 40.86 8.20 4.30
N GLN A 617 42.10 8.11 3.82
CA GLN A 617 42.92 9.32 3.70
C GLN A 617 42.26 10.21 2.64
N HIS A 618 41.60 11.28 3.10
CA HIS A 618 40.99 12.25 2.22
C HIS A 618 42.06 12.82 1.30
N GLY A 619 41.91 12.58 -0.01
CA GLY A 619 42.59 13.39 -1.01
C GLY A 619 42.06 14.84 -0.96
N ARG A 620 42.54 15.72 -1.83
CA ARG A 620 42.02 17.09 -1.90
C ARG A 620 40.51 17.14 -2.21
N TYR A 621 39.98 16.12 -2.90
CA TYR A 621 38.58 16.00 -3.26
C TYR A 621 38.04 14.62 -2.90
N CYS A 622 36.82 14.57 -2.37
CA CYS A 622 36.07 13.35 -2.11
C CYS A 622 34.68 13.45 -2.74
N ARG A 623 34.11 12.34 -3.19
CA ARG A 623 32.76 12.37 -3.76
C ARG A 623 31.74 12.78 -2.69
N ALA A 624 30.77 13.62 -3.07
CA ALA A 624 29.62 13.91 -2.21
C ALA A 624 28.77 12.65 -1.98
N SER A 625 28.11 12.58 -0.83
CA SER A 625 27.07 11.56 -0.62
C SER A 625 25.88 11.82 -1.55
N PHE A 626 25.05 10.81 -1.81
CA PHE A 626 23.84 10.99 -2.63
C PHE A 626 22.93 12.11 -2.12
N THR A 627 22.82 12.27 -0.80
CA THR A 627 22.03 13.33 -0.17
C THR A 627 22.66 14.71 -0.40
N GLN A 628 23.98 14.82 -0.31
CA GLN A 628 24.70 16.07 -0.58
C GLN A 628 24.61 16.44 -2.06
N GLU A 629 24.74 15.47 -2.97
CA GLU A 629 24.60 15.67 -4.42
C GLU A 629 23.19 16.20 -4.76
N ARG A 630 22.14 15.64 -4.16
CA ARG A 630 20.77 16.15 -4.30
C ARG A 630 20.64 17.62 -3.88
N LEU A 631 21.14 18.00 -2.70
CA LEU A 631 21.07 19.38 -2.20
C LEU A 631 21.87 20.35 -3.08
N TRP A 632 23.03 19.91 -3.58
CA TRP A 632 23.85 20.69 -4.52
C TRP A 632 23.14 20.93 -5.86
N VAL A 633 22.46 19.92 -6.42
CA VAL A 633 21.65 20.10 -7.65
C VAL A 633 20.51 21.08 -7.41
N LEU A 634 19.82 21.00 -6.26
CA LEU A 634 18.73 21.90 -5.92
C LEU A 634 19.19 23.36 -5.80
N ASP A 635 20.34 23.59 -5.15
CA ASP A 635 20.97 24.92 -5.05
C ASP A 635 21.24 25.52 -6.45
N ARG A 636 21.70 24.70 -7.40
CA ARG A 636 21.95 25.12 -8.80
C ARG A 636 20.71 25.41 -9.62
N LEU A 637 19.62 24.70 -9.37
CA LEU A 637 18.35 24.91 -10.08
C LEU A 637 17.62 26.18 -9.63
N GLY A 638 18.14 26.91 -8.63
CA GLY A 638 17.62 28.21 -8.21
C GLY A 638 16.33 28.15 -7.39
N GLY A 639 15.89 26.95 -6.99
CA GLY A 639 14.69 26.74 -6.19
C GLY A 639 14.94 27.02 -4.70
N GLY A 640 14.72 28.27 -4.26
CA GLY A 640 14.60 28.61 -2.84
C GLY A 640 15.90 28.44 -2.02
N LYS A 641 16.91 29.26 -2.30
CA LYS A 641 18.24 29.20 -1.66
C LYS A 641 18.24 29.39 -0.12
N ALA A 642 17.15 29.89 0.46
CA ALA A 642 16.95 29.93 1.92
C ALA A 642 16.18 28.71 2.49
N ALA A 643 15.49 27.92 1.65
CA ALA A 643 14.64 26.80 2.09
C ALA A 643 15.43 25.67 2.77
N TYR A 644 16.74 25.62 2.54
CA TYR A 644 17.67 24.66 3.15
C TYR A 644 18.63 25.32 4.15
N THR A 645 18.26 26.47 4.71
CA THR A 645 18.96 27.09 5.83
C THR A 645 18.36 26.60 7.14
N ILE A 646 19.20 26.02 8.00
CA ILE A 646 18.82 25.62 9.36
C ILE A 646 19.24 26.74 10.31
N VAL A 647 18.30 27.18 11.15
CA VAL A 647 18.55 28.23 12.14
C VAL A 647 18.20 27.68 13.52
N TRP A 648 19.18 27.70 14.42
CA TRP A 648 18.94 27.57 15.85
C TRP A 648 19.19 28.90 16.53
N HIS A 649 18.31 29.22 17.47
CA HIS A 649 18.40 30.41 18.30
C HIS A 649 18.40 29.99 19.76
N LEU A 650 19.48 30.32 20.47
CA LEU A 650 19.62 30.07 21.89
C LEU A 650 19.56 31.41 22.64
N GLN A 651 18.52 31.56 23.47
CA GLN A 651 18.42 32.67 24.41
C GLN A 651 19.11 32.28 25.72
N MET A 652 20.01 33.14 26.18
CA MET A 652 20.76 32.97 27.42
C MET A 652 20.52 34.18 28.31
N GLN A 653 20.16 33.93 29.57
CA GLN A 653 19.98 34.96 30.58
C GLN A 653 21.01 34.78 31.69
N GLY A 654 21.75 35.84 32.03
CA GLY A 654 22.79 35.80 33.05
C GLY A 654 24.16 36.22 32.53
N GLU A 655 25.21 35.75 33.20
CA GLU A 655 26.60 36.02 32.81
C GLU A 655 27.05 34.96 31.80
N VAL A 656 27.42 35.38 30.59
CA VAL A 656 27.94 34.49 29.54
C VAL A 656 29.46 34.67 29.45
N ASN A 657 30.21 33.58 29.64
CA ASN A 657 31.66 33.58 29.42
C ASN A 657 31.95 33.51 27.91
N ILE A 658 32.00 34.67 27.26
CA ILE A 658 32.21 34.80 25.81
C ILE A 658 33.51 34.11 25.34
N PRO A 659 34.68 34.27 26.03
CA PRO A 659 35.88 33.53 25.64
C PRO A 659 35.71 32.01 25.64
N ALA A 660 35.03 31.45 26.65
CA ALA A 660 34.77 30.02 26.72
C ALA A 660 33.82 29.55 25.60
N LEU A 661 32.77 30.33 25.29
CA LEU A 661 31.85 30.04 24.20
C LEU A 661 32.57 30.08 22.83
N ASN A 662 33.41 31.09 22.61
CA ASN A 662 34.22 31.19 21.39
C ASN A 662 35.18 30.00 21.26
N ALA A 663 35.82 29.59 22.35
CA ALA A 663 36.70 28.41 22.35
C ALA A 663 35.93 27.11 22.04
N ALA A 664 34.72 26.94 22.60
CA ALA A 664 33.87 25.78 22.33
C ALA A 664 33.46 25.70 20.86
N LEU A 665 33.03 26.81 20.25
CA LEU A 665 32.68 26.85 18.82
C LEU A 665 33.88 26.52 17.92
N ASN A 666 35.06 27.04 18.25
CA ASN A 666 36.30 26.70 17.53
C ASN A 666 36.64 25.21 17.61
N VAL A 667 36.45 24.57 18.77
CA VAL A 667 36.65 23.11 18.94
C VAL A 667 35.65 22.32 18.08
N ILE A 668 34.40 22.76 18.00
CA ILE A 668 33.37 22.11 17.18
C ILE A 668 33.76 22.20 15.69
N VAL A 669 34.07 23.40 15.19
CA VAL A 669 34.47 23.59 13.79
C VAL A 669 35.73 22.79 13.45
N ALA A 670 36.72 22.75 14.35
CA ALA A 670 37.95 22.00 14.12
C ALA A 670 37.73 20.46 14.13
N ARG A 671 36.78 19.97 14.93
CA ARG A 671 36.47 18.54 15.07
C ARG A 671 35.69 17.98 13.89
N HIS A 672 34.83 18.78 13.27
CA HIS A 672 33.84 18.30 12.31
C HIS A 672 34.17 18.73 10.87
N ASP A 673 34.62 17.78 10.07
CA ASP A 673 34.99 17.99 8.66
C ASP A 673 33.87 18.63 7.84
N SER A 674 32.61 18.27 8.07
CA SER A 674 31.47 18.80 7.33
C SER A 674 31.34 20.32 7.44
N LEU A 675 31.60 20.91 8.61
CA LEU A 675 31.53 22.36 8.84
C LEU A 675 32.59 23.14 8.06
N ARG A 676 33.68 22.47 7.68
CA ARG A 676 34.79 23.02 6.89
C ARG A 676 34.82 22.47 5.46
N THR A 677 33.72 21.87 4.99
CA THR A 677 33.58 21.37 3.63
C THR A 677 32.90 22.39 2.71
N ARG A 678 33.44 22.53 1.50
CA ARG A 678 32.80 23.21 0.36
C ARG A 678 32.60 22.25 -0.80
N PHE A 679 31.70 22.58 -1.71
CA PHE A 679 31.28 21.71 -2.81
C PHE A 679 31.71 22.30 -4.16
N GLN A 680 32.40 21.50 -4.96
CA GLN A 680 32.96 21.89 -6.26
C GLN A 680 32.39 20.98 -7.35
N GLU A 681 32.19 21.53 -8.54
CA GLU A 681 31.87 20.75 -9.74
C GLU A 681 33.16 20.37 -10.46
N ARG A 682 33.31 19.10 -10.82
CA ARG A 682 34.31 18.65 -11.81
C ARG A 682 33.71 17.56 -12.66
N ASP A 683 33.82 17.69 -13.99
CA ASP A 683 33.32 16.71 -14.96
C ASP A 683 31.85 16.29 -14.75
N GLY A 684 31.02 17.22 -14.25
CA GLY A 684 29.60 16.98 -13.96
C GLY A 684 29.31 16.32 -12.61
N GLU A 685 30.35 16.04 -11.79
CA GLU A 685 30.20 15.45 -10.47
C GLU A 685 30.34 16.51 -9.35
N CYS A 686 29.58 16.30 -8.26
CA CYS A 686 29.69 17.08 -7.03
C CYS A 686 30.75 16.49 -6.10
N LEU A 687 31.80 17.28 -5.83
CA LEU A 687 32.93 16.88 -5.00
C LEU A 687 33.02 17.75 -3.74
N GLN A 688 33.26 17.11 -2.60
CA GLN A 688 33.62 17.72 -1.33
C GLN A 688 35.11 18.11 -1.34
N GLU A 689 35.41 19.36 -1.00
CA GLU A 689 36.76 19.82 -0.67
C GLU A 689 36.76 20.24 0.80
N ILE A 690 37.48 19.48 1.62
CA ILE A 690 37.57 19.72 3.06
C ILE A 690 38.70 20.71 3.33
N MET A 691 38.36 21.87 3.86
CA MET A 691 39.30 22.97 4.14
C MET A 691 39.95 22.79 5.52
N PRO A 692 41.17 23.33 5.75
CA PRO A 692 41.74 23.44 7.09
C PRO A 692 40.81 24.21 8.04
N ALA A 693 40.85 23.89 9.33
CA ALA A 693 40.09 24.64 10.33
C ALA A 693 40.66 26.06 10.48
N GLU A 694 39.83 27.06 10.23
CA GLU A 694 40.15 28.46 10.53
C GLU A 694 39.62 28.84 11.90
N THR A 695 40.35 29.70 12.62
CA THR A 695 39.91 30.19 13.93
C THR A 695 38.83 31.25 13.75
N LEU A 696 37.64 31.01 14.28
CA LEU A 696 36.55 31.98 14.30
C LEU A 696 36.67 32.94 15.50
N SER A 697 36.24 34.18 15.29
CA SER A 697 36.03 35.18 16.34
C SER A 697 34.53 35.35 16.56
N LEU A 698 34.05 35.04 17.76
CA LEU A 698 32.70 35.34 18.17
C LEU A 698 32.64 36.75 18.76
N ASP A 699 32.32 37.71 17.90
CA ASP A 699 32.11 39.09 18.32
C ASP A 699 30.73 39.25 18.96
N VAL A 700 30.63 40.17 19.94
CA VAL A 700 29.37 40.50 20.61
C VAL A 700 28.86 41.82 20.08
N GLU A 701 27.68 41.79 19.48
CA GLU A 701 27.00 43.00 19.00
C GLU A 701 25.91 43.40 20.01
N SER A 702 26.03 44.60 20.59
CA SER A 702 25.04 45.13 21.52
C SER A 702 23.94 45.86 20.74
N LEU A 703 22.70 45.36 20.85
CA LEU A 703 21.54 45.83 20.11
C LEU A 703 20.32 45.95 21.05
N THR A 704 19.30 46.71 20.65
CA THR A 704 18.00 46.64 21.31
C THR A 704 17.29 45.31 20.97
N THR A 705 16.28 44.90 21.77
CA THR A 705 15.55 43.65 21.52
C THR A 705 14.93 43.59 20.11
N GLY A 706 14.35 44.69 19.62
CA GLY A 706 13.77 44.75 18.27
C GLY A 706 14.84 44.65 17.17
N GLU A 707 16.01 45.25 17.37
CA GLU A 707 17.15 45.12 16.44
C GLU A 707 17.72 43.70 16.43
N CYS A 708 17.78 43.02 17.59
CA CYS A 708 18.16 41.61 17.66
C CYS A 708 17.24 40.73 16.80
N GLU A 709 15.91 40.88 16.93
CA GLU A 709 14.95 40.12 16.13
C GLU A 709 15.10 40.38 14.63
N GLN A 710 15.34 41.63 14.24
CA GLN A 710 15.61 41.98 12.85
C GLN A 710 16.90 41.34 12.34
N ARG A 711 17.97 41.34 13.16
CA ARG A 711 19.26 40.73 12.83
C ARG A 711 19.14 39.22 12.66
N LEU A 712 18.43 38.54 13.56
CA LEU A 712 18.15 37.10 13.47
C LEU A 712 17.41 36.74 12.17
N ASN A 713 16.39 37.51 11.81
CA ASN A 713 15.67 37.32 10.54
C ASN A 713 16.56 37.55 9.32
N GLN A 714 17.45 38.56 9.35
CA GLN A 714 18.41 38.78 8.27
C GLN A 714 19.39 37.61 8.13
N LEU A 715 19.87 37.05 9.25
CA LEU A 715 20.77 35.90 9.24
C LEU A 715 20.12 34.65 8.67
N ALA A 716 18.85 34.40 9.02
CA ALA A 716 18.06 33.27 8.54
C ALA A 716 17.84 33.31 7.01
N ASN A 717 17.70 34.50 6.44
CA ASN A 717 17.40 34.68 5.02
C ASN A 717 18.64 34.94 4.15
N ARG A 718 19.83 35.04 4.75
CA ARG A 718 21.06 35.27 4.01
C ARG A 718 21.54 33.96 3.37
N GLU A 719 21.66 33.95 2.06
CA GLU A 719 22.04 32.77 1.28
C GLU A 719 23.48 32.30 1.57
N PHE A 720 23.74 30.99 1.46
CA PHE A 720 25.08 30.42 1.45
C PHE A 720 25.58 30.22 0.02
N ASP A 721 26.90 30.28 -0.16
CA ASP A 721 27.56 29.88 -1.40
C ASP A 721 28.29 28.55 -1.15
N LEU A 722 27.71 27.46 -1.66
CA LEU A 722 28.24 26.10 -1.49
C LEU A 722 29.66 25.94 -2.02
N THR A 723 30.08 26.79 -2.96
CA THR A 723 31.40 26.72 -3.60
C THR A 723 32.50 27.41 -2.81
N ARG A 724 32.13 28.39 -1.97
CA ARG A 724 33.09 29.19 -1.19
C ARG A 724 33.20 28.74 0.26
N GLY A 725 32.07 28.43 0.90
CA GLY A 725 32.01 28.25 2.35
C GLY A 725 32.44 29.52 3.13
N PRO A 726 32.54 29.45 4.47
CA PRO A 726 32.02 28.38 5.33
C PRO A 726 30.48 28.29 5.23
N LEU A 727 29.94 27.09 5.44
CA LEU A 727 28.49 26.82 5.37
C LEU A 727 27.80 26.89 6.73
N TYR A 728 28.38 27.70 7.62
CA TYR A 728 27.87 28.04 8.94
C TYR A 728 28.05 29.53 9.23
N ARG A 729 27.28 30.06 10.18
CA ARG A 729 27.44 31.37 10.79
C ARG A 729 27.07 31.30 12.27
N PHE A 730 27.92 31.90 13.10
CA PHE A 730 27.67 32.08 14.52
C PHE A 730 27.67 33.57 14.82
N GLU A 731 26.59 34.10 15.40
CA GLU A 731 26.52 35.49 15.85
C GLU A 731 25.95 35.56 17.26
N LEU A 732 26.62 36.31 18.14
CA LEU A 732 26.19 36.53 19.52
C LEU A 732 25.70 37.96 19.67
N LEU A 733 24.39 38.12 19.87
CA LEU A 733 23.73 39.41 20.03
C LEU A 733 23.41 39.63 21.51
N GLN A 734 23.65 40.82 22.02
CA GLN A 734 23.35 41.19 23.41
C GLN A 734 22.23 42.24 23.45
N SER A 735 21.14 41.95 24.17
CA SER A 735 20.08 42.92 24.46
C SER A 735 20.01 43.20 25.96
N GLY A 736 20.45 44.39 26.35
CA GLY A 736 20.64 44.78 27.75
C GLY A 736 21.79 44.01 28.43
N ASP A 737 21.95 44.22 29.74
CA ASP A 737 23.19 43.83 30.43
C ASP A 737 23.35 42.31 30.63
N ARG A 738 22.25 41.55 30.56
CA ARG A 738 22.22 40.12 30.94
C ARG A 738 21.45 39.21 29.99
N ASN A 739 21.05 39.67 28.80
CA ASN A 739 20.38 38.81 27.84
C ASN A 739 21.20 38.71 26.56
N PHE A 740 21.46 37.46 26.16
CA PHE A 740 22.23 37.13 24.97
C PHE A 740 21.41 36.21 24.07
N SER A 741 21.58 36.37 22.77
CA SER A 741 20.99 35.53 21.73
C SER A 741 22.12 35.01 20.86
N LEU A 742 22.40 33.71 20.94
CA LEU A 742 23.31 33.04 20.03
C LEU A 742 22.51 32.50 18.83
N ALA A 743 22.81 33.03 17.65
CA ALA A 743 22.34 32.47 16.38
C ALA A 743 23.35 31.45 15.87
N ILE A 744 22.86 30.25 15.53
CA ILE A 744 23.61 29.21 14.83
C ILE A 744 22.88 28.95 13.52
N VAL A 745 23.49 29.34 12.41
CA VAL A 745 22.90 29.20 11.08
C VAL A 745 23.77 28.28 10.24
N LEU A 746 23.21 27.19 9.72
CA LEU A 746 23.89 26.23 8.85
C LEU A 746 23.16 26.07 7.53
N HIS A 747 23.86 25.65 6.48
CA HIS A 747 23.21 25.04 5.33
C HIS A 747 22.92 23.56 5.61
N HIS A 748 21.77 23.03 5.18
CA HIS A 748 21.35 21.64 5.43
C HIS A 748 22.26 20.56 4.79
N ILE A 749 23.24 20.97 3.99
CA ILE A 749 24.18 20.07 3.30
C ILE A 749 25.36 19.63 4.19
N VAL A 750 25.57 20.30 5.33
CA VAL A 750 26.71 20.07 6.25
C VAL A 750 26.29 19.65 7.65
#